data_AF-A0A836Q2Y1-F1
#
_entry.id   AF-A0A836Q2Y1-F1
#
_cell.length_a   1.000
_cell.length_b   1.000
_cell.length_c   1.000
_cell.angle_alpha   90.00
_cell.angle_beta   90.00
_cell.angle_gamma   90.00
#
_symmetry.space_group_name_H-M   'P 1'
#
loop_
_entity.id
_entity.type
_entity.pdbx_description
1 polymer ?
#
loop_
_entity_poly.entity_id
_entity_poly.type
_entity_poly.pdbx_seq_one_letter_code
_entity_poly.pdbx_strand_id
1 'polypeptide(L)'
;MQLRFDRNVADTVGRMQCAPRKTRNTKLMSFSKDKHKLVNAVFALLLALCACFSTMMFSLAQVLLPASLLLAPTLVPPPAQAAEERERPVNFVFLVDVSGSMVLKSTMVKGPDGKDITLFEALRAALKQMVEDSRLIGPASQVSFITFGTAITEKADWPTKLADPAQRTALVSKIVSPETLAADKHGDTYMGGALHAAVEKARALAKEGDACTMTFIVMFTDGWDEPPAGAPHKVRDVSKQILLEKRISKEKVGVDTWQTRVVGLQRLPDSKAGTTTAKELATLIGGDFIDVNSQSGGTVSDRIFAALKKTVESLKGEIVLGSSSSAGIGLSSGAGEKGLKSGIVHFGNVDGNGLSDCTFPVELRSCYSEQVGRVEECSSSVDSAARVRELMKATATSSFGGGMRLVSSLPTGAVTVALTQPDVLLAPIIPGRKYEGDKPTNLVPVTVQAHSNCPAGHFLGFLRMSSTARVPQLVPFVVSVPSRLVVSPESLKVKVKKPGFFWPEPTAVEIAAAFGQSDGAKRQTAVNVEVTPESAQMKTEPGKPAAAEYQNERIDVANINEGKPLKFTYDASKAEKQEIKMNISIPAKQKPGMYTGKLTVKVSGDSETMAPSQIPFEVAVDPSPWEEVAPVAVPLIIVCIIVCGFGIFLWLSTLKRRG
;
A
#
# COMPACT_ATOMS: atom_id res chain seq x y z
N MET A 1 38.59 -3.82 50.00
CA MET A 1 37.72 -2.62 50.07
C MET A 1 36.64 -2.86 51.12
N GLN A 2 36.13 -1.83 51.79
CA GLN A 2 35.58 -1.95 53.15
C GLN A 2 34.48 -0.90 53.45
N LEU A 3 33.73 -1.13 54.55
CA LEU A 3 32.69 -0.28 55.19
C LEU A 3 31.25 -0.49 54.64
N ARG A 4 30.16 -0.54 55.45
CA ARG A 4 29.91 -0.82 56.90
C ARG A 4 28.41 -1.24 57.06
N PHE A 5 28.02 -2.24 57.87
CA PHE A 5 27.43 -2.17 59.26
C PHE A 5 26.16 -1.28 59.41
N ASP A 6 25.11 -1.57 60.20
CA ASP A 6 24.78 -2.53 61.31
C ASP A 6 23.37 -3.20 61.06
N ARG A 7 22.90 -4.36 61.61
CA ARG A 7 22.64 -4.87 63.00
C ARG A 7 21.47 -4.14 63.75
N ASN A 8 20.61 -4.76 64.59
CA ASN A 8 20.50 -6.14 65.15
C ASN A 8 19.12 -6.45 65.84
N VAL A 9 18.82 -7.74 66.19
CA VAL A 9 17.90 -8.25 67.28
C VAL A 9 16.36 -8.00 67.14
N ALA A 10 15.44 -8.99 67.05
CA ALA A 10 14.81 -9.95 68.03
C ALA A 10 13.80 -9.29 69.04
N ASP A 11 12.70 -9.86 69.57
CA ASP A 11 11.99 -11.18 69.54
C ASP A 11 10.43 -10.94 69.78
N THR A 12 9.42 -11.70 70.31
CA THR A 12 9.17 -12.94 71.10
C THR A 12 7.69 -13.47 70.99
N VAL A 13 7.40 -14.68 71.50
CA VAL A 13 6.12 -15.39 71.88
C VAL A 13 5.05 -14.48 72.59
N GLY A 14 3.72 -14.72 72.67
CA GLY A 14 2.75 -15.77 72.23
C GLY A 14 1.63 -16.07 73.28
N ARG A 15 0.53 -16.82 72.94
CA ARG A 15 -0.65 -17.24 73.80
C ARG A 15 -1.60 -16.08 74.29
N MET A 16 -2.83 -16.21 74.84
CA MET A 16 -3.81 -17.31 75.10
C MET A 16 -5.28 -16.80 75.38
N GLN A 17 -6.30 -17.66 75.16
CA GLN A 17 -7.58 -17.88 75.92
C GLN A 17 -8.71 -16.83 76.20
N CYS A 18 -9.96 -17.32 75.97
CA CYS A 18 -11.20 -17.23 76.81
C CYS A 18 -12.06 -15.93 76.94
N ALA A 19 -13.34 -16.13 77.34
CA ALA A 19 -14.43 -15.13 77.46
C ALA A 19 -14.97 -15.02 78.92
N PRO A 20 -15.84 -14.03 79.30
CA PRO A 20 -17.30 -14.33 79.36
C PRO A 20 -18.35 -13.17 79.29
N ARG A 21 -19.50 -13.47 78.68
CA ARG A 21 -20.93 -13.22 79.07
C ARG A 21 -21.32 -12.11 80.09
N LYS A 22 -22.13 -11.11 79.66
CA LYS A 22 -23.12 -10.29 80.43
C LYS A 22 -23.85 -9.29 79.49
N THR A 23 -25.05 -8.69 79.70
CA THR A 23 -26.14 -8.82 80.73
C THR A 23 -27.56 -8.80 80.08
N ARG A 24 -28.32 -7.67 80.14
CA ARG A 24 -29.69 -7.39 79.62
C ARG A 24 -29.95 -5.88 79.63
N ASN A 25 -30.80 -5.36 78.72
CA ASN A 25 -32.09 -4.73 79.09
C ASN A 25 -32.95 -4.32 77.88
N THR A 26 -34.25 -4.14 78.11
CA THR A 26 -35.30 -3.94 77.08
C THR A 26 -36.09 -2.66 77.29
N LYS A 27 -36.60 -2.05 76.21
CA LYS A 27 -37.81 -1.22 76.25
C LYS A 27 -38.55 -1.25 74.92
N LEU A 28 -39.88 -1.43 74.95
CA LEU A 28 -40.74 -1.25 73.78
C LEU A 28 -41.14 0.23 73.66
N MET A 29 -41.34 0.69 72.43
CA MET A 29 -42.46 1.56 72.09
C MET A 29 -43.08 1.09 70.77
N SER A 30 -44.38 1.30 70.63
CA SER A 30 -45.16 0.95 69.45
C SER A 30 -45.82 2.19 68.86
N PHE A 31 -45.88 2.27 67.53
CA PHE A 31 -46.97 2.94 66.84
C PHE A 31 -47.24 2.21 65.52
N SER A 32 -48.52 2.08 65.14
CA SER A 32 -48.94 1.16 64.08
C SER A 32 -50.13 1.70 63.29
N LYS A 33 -49.88 2.60 62.32
CA LYS A 33 -50.91 3.07 61.37
C LYS A 33 -50.51 3.09 59.89
N ASP A 34 -49.22 3.21 59.51
CA ASP A 34 -48.83 3.35 58.09
C ASP A 34 -48.62 2.05 57.30
N LYS A 35 -48.92 0.88 57.88
CA LYS A 35 -48.66 -0.45 57.27
C LYS A 35 -49.33 -0.64 55.90
N HIS A 36 -50.55 -0.12 55.70
CA HIS A 36 -51.22 -0.18 54.39
C HIS A 36 -50.61 0.78 53.36
N LYS A 37 -50.12 1.96 53.77
CA LYS A 37 -49.40 2.86 52.86
C LYS A 37 -48.12 2.22 52.36
N LEU A 38 -47.35 1.55 53.23
CA LEU A 38 -46.11 0.89 52.85
C LEU A 38 -46.34 -0.24 51.85
N VAL A 39 -47.33 -1.11 52.08
CA VAL A 39 -47.66 -2.20 51.14
C VAL A 39 -48.13 -1.65 49.79
N ASN A 40 -49.03 -0.65 49.79
CA ASN A 40 -49.52 -0.05 48.54
C ASN A 40 -48.41 0.71 47.80
N ALA A 41 -47.49 1.39 48.52
CA ALA A 41 -46.34 2.05 47.93
C ALA A 41 -45.35 1.05 47.31
N VAL A 42 -45.08 -0.08 47.97
CA VAL A 42 -44.24 -1.15 47.40
C VAL A 42 -44.90 -1.79 46.17
N PHE A 43 -46.22 -2.01 46.19
CA PHE A 43 -46.94 -2.56 45.05
C PHE A 43 -47.01 -1.57 43.87
N ALA A 44 -47.22 -0.28 44.14
CA ALA A 44 -47.14 0.79 43.14
C ALA A 44 -45.71 0.95 42.58
N LEU A 45 -44.67 0.82 43.42
CA LEU A 45 -43.27 0.83 42.99
C LEU A 45 -42.95 -0.37 42.10
N LEU A 46 -43.44 -1.57 42.43
CA LEU A 46 -43.29 -2.76 41.58
C LEU A 46 -44.01 -2.60 40.24
N LEU A 47 -45.24 -2.07 40.22
CA LEU A 47 -45.97 -1.79 38.99
C LEU A 47 -45.28 -0.69 38.15
N ALA A 48 -44.76 0.37 38.78
CA ALA A 48 -44.00 1.41 38.11
C ALA A 48 -42.67 0.88 37.55
N LEU A 49 -41.95 0.03 38.29
CA LEU A 49 -40.74 -0.64 37.81
C LEU A 49 -41.04 -1.56 36.62
N CYS A 50 -42.11 -2.37 36.67
CA CYS A 50 -42.55 -3.18 35.54
C CYS A 50 -42.94 -2.32 34.32
N ALA A 51 -43.62 -1.19 34.52
CA ALA A 51 -43.95 -0.25 33.45
C ALA A 51 -42.70 0.37 32.82
N CYS A 52 -41.75 0.86 33.63
CA CYS A 52 -40.48 1.41 33.17
C CYS A 52 -39.59 0.37 32.48
N PHE A 53 -39.60 -0.90 32.93
CA PHE A 53 -38.93 -1.98 32.22
C PHE A 53 -39.60 -2.28 30.88
N SER A 54 -40.94 -2.24 30.83
CA SER A 54 -41.69 -2.45 29.60
C SER A 54 -41.40 -1.37 28.56
N THR A 55 -41.32 -0.09 28.96
CA THR A 55 -40.97 1.01 28.06
C THR A 55 -39.48 1.04 27.69
N MET A 56 -38.57 0.63 28.59
CA MET A 56 -37.17 0.39 28.21
C MET A 56 -37.03 -0.74 27.17
N MET A 57 -37.74 -1.85 27.33
CA MET A 57 -37.68 -2.98 26.39
C MET A 57 -38.25 -2.62 25.01
N PHE A 58 -39.33 -1.84 24.95
CA PHE A 58 -39.83 -1.29 23.68
C PHE A 58 -38.83 -0.34 23.01
N SER A 59 -38.19 0.55 23.78
CA SER A 59 -37.14 1.44 23.27
C SER A 59 -35.91 0.66 22.75
N LEU A 60 -35.45 -0.37 23.47
CA LEU A 60 -34.33 -1.23 23.04
C LEU A 60 -34.67 -2.00 21.75
N ALA A 61 -35.90 -2.52 21.63
CA ALA A 61 -36.36 -3.16 20.39
C ALA A 61 -36.37 -2.17 19.21
N GLN A 62 -36.84 -0.93 19.42
CA GLN A 62 -36.85 0.12 18.39
C GLN A 62 -35.46 0.64 18.01
N VAL A 63 -34.45 0.53 18.90
CA VAL A 63 -33.06 0.92 18.61
C VAL A 63 -32.28 -0.20 17.89
N LEU A 64 -32.59 -1.47 18.15
CA LEU A 64 -31.87 -2.61 17.55
C LEU A 64 -32.34 -2.96 16.13
N LEU A 65 -33.61 -2.72 15.79
CA LEU A 65 -34.17 -3.05 14.47
C LEU A 65 -33.62 -2.20 13.29
N PRO A 66 -33.35 -0.89 13.41
CA PRO A 66 -32.78 -0.08 12.32
C PRO A 66 -31.29 -0.35 12.05
N ALA A 67 -30.54 -0.84 13.04
CA ALA A 67 -29.09 -0.98 12.97
C ALA A 67 -28.60 -1.97 11.88
N SER A 68 -29.46 -2.92 11.47
CA SER A 68 -29.15 -3.98 10.51
C SER A 68 -29.19 -3.54 9.04
N LEU A 69 -29.52 -2.28 8.73
CA LEU A 69 -29.78 -1.81 7.35
C LEU A 69 -28.82 -0.73 6.81
N LEU A 70 -27.74 -0.41 7.53
CA LEU A 70 -26.70 0.54 7.08
C LEU A 70 -25.32 -0.13 6.87
N LEU A 71 -25.31 -1.22 6.11
CA LEU A 71 -24.08 -1.76 5.50
C LEU A 71 -23.66 -0.90 4.30
N ALA A 72 -23.08 0.27 4.59
CA ALA A 72 -22.26 0.98 3.60
C ALA A 72 -20.99 0.15 3.31
N PRO A 73 -20.49 0.11 2.06
CA PRO A 73 -19.30 -0.65 1.73
C PRO A 73 -18.09 -0.09 2.47
N THR A 74 -17.35 -0.96 3.16
CA THR A 74 -16.08 -0.60 3.79
C THR A 74 -15.11 -0.15 2.70
N LEU A 75 -14.79 1.15 2.63
CA LEU A 75 -13.63 1.59 1.87
C LEU A 75 -12.42 0.87 2.44
N VAL A 76 -11.69 0.17 1.56
CA VAL A 76 -10.36 -0.34 1.87
C VAL A 76 -9.52 0.85 2.33
N PRO A 77 -8.91 0.81 3.53
CA PRO A 77 -8.00 1.88 3.93
C PRO A 77 -6.85 1.93 2.91
N PRO A 78 -6.46 3.11 2.40
CA PRO A 78 -5.25 3.20 1.60
C PRO A 78 -4.08 2.63 2.42
N PRO A 79 -3.15 1.88 1.82
CA PRO A 79 -2.08 1.22 2.56
C PRO A 79 -1.35 2.25 3.42
N ALA A 80 -1.32 1.98 4.72
CA ALA A 80 -0.83 2.94 5.69
C ALA A 80 0.66 3.16 5.51
N GLN A 81 1.06 4.44 5.49
CA GLN A 81 2.46 4.86 5.45
C GLN A 81 3.23 4.32 4.24
N ALA A 82 3.11 5.04 3.11
CA ALA A 82 4.32 5.29 2.33
C ALA A 82 5.42 5.73 3.30
N ALA A 83 6.63 5.15 3.17
CA ALA A 83 7.74 5.51 4.02
C ALA A 83 7.91 7.03 3.98
N GLU A 84 8.10 7.67 5.15
CA GLU A 84 8.10 9.14 5.31
C GLU A 84 8.65 9.81 4.05
N GLU A 85 7.83 10.60 3.34
CA GLU A 85 8.27 11.30 2.14
C GLU A 85 9.36 12.30 2.58
N ARG A 86 10.61 11.81 2.65
CA ARG A 86 11.81 12.58 3.04
C ARG A 86 11.91 13.72 2.06
N GLU A 87 11.43 14.86 2.52
CA GLU A 87 10.88 15.86 1.64
C GLU A 87 12.00 16.38 0.74
N ARG A 88 11.93 16.07 -0.56
CA ARG A 88 13.08 16.20 -1.44
C ARG A 88 13.28 17.70 -1.70
N PRO A 89 14.35 18.34 -1.20
CA PRO A 89 14.60 19.73 -1.53
C PRO A 89 14.90 19.82 -3.03
N VAL A 90 14.13 20.65 -3.72
CA VAL A 90 14.33 20.97 -5.14
C VAL A 90 14.54 22.47 -5.27
N ASN A 91 15.58 22.87 -5.98
CA ASN A 91 15.85 24.25 -6.35
C ASN A 91 15.21 24.53 -7.71
N PHE A 92 14.31 25.51 -7.81
CA PHE A 92 13.74 25.97 -9.06
C PHE A 92 14.24 27.37 -9.41
N VAL A 93 14.84 27.53 -10.59
CA VAL A 93 15.21 28.83 -11.16
C VAL A 93 14.36 29.06 -12.40
N PHE A 94 13.34 29.92 -12.26
CA PHE A 94 12.42 30.27 -13.33
C PHE A 94 12.92 31.50 -14.09
N LEU A 95 13.27 31.29 -15.36
CA LEU A 95 13.52 32.36 -16.31
C LEU A 95 12.20 32.72 -17.00
N VAL A 96 11.68 33.92 -16.76
CA VAL A 96 10.41 34.40 -17.32
C VAL A 96 10.69 35.50 -18.33
N ASP A 97 10.36 35.24 -19.60
CA ASP A 97 10.41 36.24 -20.66
C ASP A 97 9.32 37.30 -20.40
N VAL A 98 9.75 38.56 -20.33
CA VAL A 98 8.92 39.76 -20.11
C VAL A 98 9.13 40.80 -21.21
N SER A 99 9.66 40.38 -22.36
CA SER A 99 9.88 41.21 -23.54
C SER A 99 8.60 41.93 -24.03
N GLY A 100 8.81 42.93 -24.89
CA GLY A 100 7.71 43.62 -25.58
C GLY A 100 6.83 42.71 -26.45
N SER A 101 7.31 41.55 -26.93
CA SER A 101 6.45 40.53 -27.56
C SER A 101 5.56 39.86 -26.52
N MET A 102 6.18 39.27 -25.49
CA MET A 102 5.53 38.52 -24.42
C MET A 102 4.38 39.29 -23.74
N VAL A 103 4.61 40.57 -23.41
CA VAL A 103 3.72 41.31 -22.50
C VAL A 103 2.89 42.39 -23.21
N LEU A 104 3.50 43.17 -24.12
CA LEU A 104 2.81 44.30 -24.78
C LEU A 104 2.11 43.90 -26.10
N LYS A 105 2.57 42.82 -26.74
CA LYS A 105 1.98 42.27 -27.99
C LYS A 105 1.44 40.84 -27.76
N SER A 106 1.16 40.50 -26.51
CA SER A 106 0.82 39.15 -26.06
C SER A 106 -0.36 38.56 -26.85
N THR A 107 -0.17 37.38 -27.43
CA THR A 107 -1.23 36.66 -28.15
C THR A 107 -2.43 36.38 -27.23
N MET A 108 -3.66 36.67 -27.68
CA MET A 108 -4.87 36.37 -26.93
C MET A 108 -5.19 34.86 -26.98
N VAL A 109 -5.53 34.28 -25.83
CA VAL A 109 -5.80 32.86 -25.63
C VAL A 109 -7.02 32.65 -24.72
N LYS A 110 -7.66 31.48 -24.81
CA LYS A 110 -8.77 31.12 -23.91
C LYS A 110 -8.26 30.72 -22.52
N GLY A 111 -8.70 31.46 -21.51
CA GLY A 111 -8.46 31.16 -20.09
C GLY A 111 -9.49 30.19 -19.49
N PRO A 112 -9.35 29.81 -18.20
CA PRO A 112 -10.21 28.83 -17.53
C PRO A 112 -11.71 29.14 -17.59
N ASP A 113 -12.08 30.43 -17.45
CA ASP A 113 -13.47 30.91 -17.52
C ASP A 113 -14.06 30.93 -18.95
N GLY A 114 -13.33 30.46 -19.97
CA GLY A 114 -13.68 30.60 -21.39
C GLY A 114 -13.55 32.03 -21.96
N LYS A 115 -13.19 33.00 -21.11
CA LYS A 115 -12.84 34.38 -21.49
C LYS A 115 -11.50 34.41 -22.23
N ASP A 116 -11.33 35.42 -23.07
CA ASP A 116 -10.04 35.72 -23.68
C ASP A 116 -9.14 36.46 -22.69
N ILE A 117 -7.92 35.95 -22.50
CA ILE A 117 -6.85 36.51 -21.67
C ILE A 117 -5.56 36.57 -22.50
N THR A 118 -4.55 37.30 -22.06
CA THR A 118 -3.23 37.27 -22.72
C THR A 118 -2.49 35.95 -22.46
N LEU A 119 -1.60 35.57 -23.38
CA LEU A 119 -0.66 34.46 -23.19
C LEU A 119 0.19 34.64 -21.92
N PHE A 120 0.53 35.89 -21.58
CA PHE A 120 1.24 36.21 -20.34
C PHE A 120 0.38 35.95 -19.08
N GLU A 121 -0.90 36.33 -19.07
CA GLU A 121 -1.81 35.99 -17.97
C GLU A 121 -2.00 34.47 -17.83
N ALA A 122 -2.06 33.72 -18.93
CA ALA A 122 -2.11 32.25 -18.92
C ALA A 122 -0.83 31.64 -18.30
N LEU A 123 0.35 32.19 -18.61
CA LEU A 123 1.61 31.82 -17.95
C LEU A 123 1.58 32.13 -16.45
N ARG A 124 1.12 33.32 -16.05
CA ARG A 124 1.02 33.72 -14.63
C ARG A 124 0.06 32.83 -13.85
N ALA A 125 -1.06 32.40 -14.45
CA ALA A 125 -1.99 31.44 -13.86
C ALA A 125 -1.34 30.06 -13.65
N ALA A 126 -0.58 29.56 -14.63
CA ALA A 126 0.11 28.28 -14.49
C ALA A 126 1.27 28.33 -13.46
N LEU A 127 2.02 29.43 -13.42
CA LEU A 127 3.05 29.69 -12.41
C LEU A 127 2.46 29.76 -11.00
N LYS A 128 1.33 30.45 -10.82
CA LYS A 128 0.56 30.47 -9.57
C LYS A 128 0.20 29.05 -9.15
N GLN A 129 -0.47 28.28 -10.01
CA GLN A 129 -0.96 26.94 -9.69
C GLN A 129 0.17 25.97 -9.30
N MET A 130 1.32 26.07 -9.95
CA MET A 130 2.52 25.28 -9.60
C MET A 130 3.11 25.65 -8.24
N VAL A 131 3.06 26.92 -7.84
CA VAL A 131 3.55 27.40 -6.52
C VAL A 131 2.54 27.11 -5.40
N GLU A 132 1.24 27.11 -5.70
CA GLU A 132 0.19 26.72 -4.76
C GLU A 132 0.18 25.20 -4.47
N ASP A 133 0.46 24.35 -5.47
CA ASP A 133 0.50 22.90 -5.29
C ASP A 133 1.78 22.45 -4.54
N SER A 134 1.65 22.20 -3.23
CA SER A 134 2.72 21.71 -2.37
C SER A 134 3.28 20.34 -2.78
N ARG A 135 2.58 19.58 -3.64
CA ARG A 135 3.07 18.32 -4.20
C ARG A 135 4.01 18.53 -5.39
N LEU A 136 4.04 19.74 -5.97
CA LEU A 136 4.93 20.12 -7.06
C LEU A 136 6.15 20.90 -6.56
N ILE A 137 5.95 21.79 -5.59
CA ILE A 137 7.02 22.53 -4.92
C ILE A 137 6.83 22.37 -3.40
N GLY A 138 7.54 21.40 -2.82
CA GLY A 138 7.42 21.08 -1.39
C GLY A 138 7.88 22.21 -0.45
N PRO A 139 7.42 22.25 0.81
CA PRO A 139 7.95 23.12 1.87
C PRO A 139 9.49 23.29 1.89
N ALA A 140 10.26 22.21 1.73
CA ALA A 140 11.73 22.17 1.73
C ALA A 140 12.37 22.61 0.39
N SER A 141 11.56 22.85 -0.65
CA SER A 141 12.03 23.34 -1.95
C SER A 141 12.32 24.84 -1.94
N GLN A 142 13.27 25.26 -2.77
CA GLN A 142 13.65 26.65 -2.96
C GLN A 142 13.27 27.13 -4.36
N VAL A 143 12.88 28.40 -4.48
CA VAL A 143 12.44 29.00 -5.74
C VAL A 143 13.12 30.35 -5.95
N SER A 144 13.49 30.66 -7.18
CA SER A 144 13.98 31.97 -7.61
C SER A 144 13.38 32.32 -8.98
N PHE A 145 13.03 33.59 -9.16
CA PHE A 145 12.52 34.13 -10.41
C PHE A 145 13.50 35.17 -10.97
N ILE A 146 13.80 35.04 -12.25
CA ILE A 146 14.59 36.02 -13.02
C ILE A 146 13.74 36.39 -14.24
N THR A 147 13.41 37.67 -14.37
CA THR A 147 12.72 38.19 -15.56
C THR A 147 13.75 38.64 -16.59
N PHE A 148 13.50 38.38 -17.88
CA PHE A 148 14.38 38.80 -18.96
C PHE A 148 13.63 39.38 -20.17
N GLY A 149 14.24 40.40 -20.78
CA GLY A 149 13.87 41.01 -22.06
C GLY A 149 15.18 41.50 -22.69
N THR A 150 15.33 42.81 -22.89
CA THR A 150 16.65 43.43 -23.10
C THR A 150 17.39 43.58 -21.76
N ALA A 151 16.65 43.92 -20.69
CA ALA A 151 17.12 43.89 -19.31
C ALA A 151 16.94 42.50 -18.66
N ILE A 152 17.78 42.18 -17.69
CA ILE A 152 17.70 40.95 -16.88
C ILE A 152 17.60 41.37 -15.42
N THR A 153 16.70 40.75 -14.65
CA THR A 153 16.45 41.14 -13.25
C THR A 153 16.07 39.92 -12.41
N GLU A 154 16.93 39.56 -11.45
CA GLU A 154 16.56 38.63 -10.38
C GLU A 154 15.56 39.31 -9.42
N LYS A 155 14.46 38.63 -9.12
CA LYS A 155 13.45 39.06 -8.15
C LYS A 155 13.88 38.68 -6.73
N ALA A 156 15.03 39.21 -6.29
CA ALA A 156 15.66 38.86 -5.02
C ALA A 156 14.87 39.31 -3.78
N ASP A 157 13.86 40.18 -3.95
CA ASP A 157 12.91 40.59 -2.90
C ASP A 157 11.72 39.63 -2.72
N TRP A 158 11.61 38.58 -3.54
CA TRP A 158 10.51 37.60 -3.46
C TRP A 158 10.84 36.46 -2.47
N PRO A 159 9.84 35.83 -1.83
CA PRO A 159 10.07 34.69 -0.95
C PRO A 159 10.69 33.49 -1.71
N THR A 160 11.88 33.05 -1.29
CA THR A 160 12.64 31.99 -1.97
C THR A 160 12.55 30.62 -1.31
N LYS A 161 12.12 30.53 -0.05
CA LYS A 161 11.91 29.27 0.69
C LYS A 161 10.43 29.21 1.05
N LEU A 162 9.76 28.08 0.81
CA LEU A 162 8.28 27.99 0.81
C LEU A 162 7.73 27.04 1.87
N ALA A 163 8.47 26.92 2.98
CA ALA A 163 8.09 26.13 4.15
C ALA A 163 6.95 26.77 4.96
N ASP A 164 6.96 28.10 5.03
CA ASP A 164 5.88 28.88 5.63
C ASP A 164 4.74 29.12 4.60
N PRO A 165 3.49 28.72 4.88
CA PRO A 165 2.34 29.04 4.03
C PRO A 165 2.15 30.54 3.78
N ALA A 166 2.56 31.43 4.70
CA ALA A 166 2.50 32.88 4.48
C ALA A 166 3.54 33.34 3.44
N GLN A 167 4.76 32.80 3.47
CA GLN A 167 5.77 33.02 2.43
C GLN A 167 5.30 32.51 1.05
N ARG A 168 4.65 31.34 0.99
CA ARG A 168 4.02 30.83 -0.24
C ARG A 168 2.91 31.74 -0.75
N THR A 169 2.03 32.22 0.14
CA THR A 169 0.94 33.16 -0.21
C THR A 169 1.49 34.50 -0.70
N ALA A 170 2.55 35.02 -0.09
CA ALA A 170 3.24 36.24 -0.51
C ALA A 170 3.96 36.07 -1.87
N LEU A 171 4.53 34.90 -2.16
CA LEU A 171 5.08 34.60 -3.48
C LEU A 171 3.96 34.54 -4.54
N VAL A 172 2.82 33.92 -4.24
CA VAL A 172 1.66 33.88 -5.15
C VAL A 172 1.12 35.29 -5.44
N SER A 173 1.00 36.18 -4.45
CA SER A 173 0.56 37.55 -4.70
C SER A 173 1.55 38.34 -5.56
N LYS A 174 2.85 38.14 -5.37
CA LYS A 174 3.91 38.66 -6.26
C LYS A 174 3.79 38.08 -7.68
N ILE A 175 3.50 36.79 -7.86
CA ILE A 175 3.34 36.14 -9.18
C ILE A 175 2.10 36.67 -9.92
N VAL A 176 1.04 37.08 -9.24
CA VAL A 176 -0.20 37.57 -9.88
C VAL A 176 -0.20 39.08 -10.15
N SER A 177 0.45 39.91 -9.31
CA SER A 177 0.38 41.39 -9.43
C SER A 177 0.91 41.96 -10.75
N PRO A 178 0.12 42.70 -11.56
CA PRO A 178 0.54 43.25 -12.86
C PRO A 178 1.91 43.94 -12.85
N GLU A 179 2.22 44.70 -11.79
CA GLU A 179 3.39 45.57 -11.67
C GLU A 179 4.72 44.82 -11.46
N THR A 180 4.69 43.64 -10.82
CA THR A 180 5.90 42.94 -10.36
C THR A 180 6.64 42.20 -11.48
N LEU A 181 5.90 41.80 -12.51
CA LEU A 181 6.35 41.19 -13.76
C LEU A 181 6.04 42.13 -14.94
N ALA A 182 6.28 43.44 -14.76
CA ALA A 182 6.08 44.44 -15.79
C ALA A 182 6.94 44.17 -17.05
N ALA A 183 6.42 44.60 -18.21
CA ALA A 183 7.09 44.49 -19.49
C ALA A 183 8.43 45.25 -19.52
N ASP A 184 9.43 44.66 -20.17
CA ASP A 184 10.46 45.45 -20.83
C ASP A 184 9.83 46.22 -22.00
N LYS A 185 10.12 47.51 -22.09
CA LYS A 185 9.59 48.39 -23.14
C LYS A 185 10.41 48.31 -24.42
N HIS A 186 11.59 47.71 -24.37
CA HIS A 186 12.45 47.45 -25.53
C HIS A 186 12.25 46.01 -26.03
N GLY A 187 12.41 45.82 -27.33
CA GLY A 187 11.67 44.81 -28.09
C GLY A 187 12.31 43.42 -28.20
N ASP A 188 13.52 43.23 -27.69
CA ASP A 188 14.41 42.12 -28.06
C ASP A 188 14.63 41.16 -26.88
N THR A 189 14.79 39.86 -27.14
CA THR A 189 14.87 38.82 -26.11
C THR A 189 16.30 38.31 -25.91
N TYR A 190 16.96 38.74 -24.83
CA TYR A 190 18.35 38.39 -24.51
C TYR A 190 18.44 37.11 -23.65
N MET A 191 18.30 35.95 -24.29
CA MET A 191 18.38 34.64 -23.61
C MET A 191 19.78 34.36 -23.04
N GLY A 192 20.84 34.80 -23.74
CA GLY A 192 22.22 34.55 -23.34
C GLY A 192 22.58 35.05 -21.93
N GLY A 193 22.18 36.27 -21.58
CA GLY A 193 22.41 36.82 -20.24
C GLY A 193 21.45 36.25 -19.18
N ALA A 194 20.20 35.94 -19.54
CA ALA A 194 19.23 35.31 -18.64
C ALA A 194 19.74 33.94 -18.16
N LEU A 195 20.29 33.13 -19.07
CA LEU A 195 20.91 31.85 -18.76
C LEU A 195 22.14 32.01 -17.85
N HIS A 196 22.94 33.06 -18.02
CA HIS A 196 24.11 33.30 -17.16
C HIS A 196 23.68 33.62 -15.72
N ALA A 197 22.68 34.49 -15.55
CA ALA A 197 22.09 34.78 -14.24
C ALA A 197 21.50 33.51 -13.59
N ALA A 198 20.83 32.64 -14.36
CA ALA A 198 20.36 31.36 -13.85
C ALA A 198 21.48 30.39 -13.43
N VAL A 199 22.60 30.35 -14.16
CA VAL A 199 23.77 29.54 -13.77
C VAL A 199 24.37 30.02 -12.47
N GLU A 200 24.58 31.32 -12.29
CA GLU A 200 25.10 31.87 -11.03
C GLU A 200 24.12 31.64 -9.87
N LYS A 201 22.81 31.81 -10.10
CA LYS A 201 21.80 31.55 -9.07
C LYS A 201 21.73 30.07 -8.70
N ALA A 202 21.75 29.16 -9.68
CA ALA A 202 21.80 27.73 -9.46
C ALA A 202 23.09 27.30 -8.72
N ARG A 203 24.24 27.90 -9.06
CA ARG A 203 25.51 27.73 -8.32
C ARG A 203 25.41 28.20 -6.87
N ALA A 204 24.67 29.26 -6.57
CA ALA A 204 24.45 29.73 -5.20
C ALA A 204 23.54 28.75 -4.42
N LEU A 205 22.38 28.39 -4.97
CA LEU A 205 21.44 27.46 -4.34
C LEU A 205 22.05 26.05 -4.13
N ALA A 206 22.91 25.60 -5.05
CA ALA A 206 23.66 24.34 -4.93
C ALA A 206 24.85 24.39 -3.94
N LYS A 207 25.26 25.58 -3.47
CA LYS A 207 26.22 25.74 -2.35
C LYS A 207 25.53 25.73 -0.98
N GLU A 208 24.26 26.13 -0.91
CA GLU A 208 23.44 26.05 0.32
C GLU A 208 22.84 24.66 0.56
N GLY A 209 22.66 23.85 -0.49
CA GLY A 209 22.01 22.52 -0.42
C GLY A 209 22.93 21.32 -0.24
N ASP A 210 22.33 20.13 -0.20
CA ASP A 210 23.04 18.86 -0.40
C ASP A 210 23.52 18.80 -1.87
N ALA A 211 24.62 18.10 -2.15
CA ALA A 211 25.00 17.75 -3.53
C ALA A 211 23.91 16.95 -4.26
N CYS A 212 23.01 16.34 -3.49
CA CYS A 212 21.83 15.62 -3.95
C CYS A 212 20.59 16.50 -4.25
N THR A 213 20.60 17.79 -3.89
CA THR A 213 19.48 18.71 -4.14
C THR A 213 19.31 18.91 -5.64
N MET A 214 18.20 18.41 -6.18
CA MET A 214 17.85 18.56 -7.60
C MET A 214 17.66 20.04 -7.93
N THR A 215 18.25 20.52 -9.01
CA THR A 215 18.18 21.92 -9.44
C THR A 215 17.65 22.01 -10.87
N PHE A 216 16.50 22.68 -11.03
CA PHE A 216 15.88 22.97 -12.32
C PHE A 216 16.16 24.40 -12.75
N ILE A 217 16.58 24.60 -14.00
CA ILE A 217 16.48 25.88 -14.71
C ILE A 217 15.40 25.72 -15.78
N VAL A 218 14.29 26.46 -15.62
CA VAL A 218 13.14 26.40 -16.52
C VAL A 218 12.94 27.76 -17.17
N MET A 219 13.09 27.82 -18.49
CA MET A 219 12.84 29.03 -19.27
C MET A 219 11.48 28.99 -19.94
N PHE A 220 10.70 30.05 -19.78
CA PHE A 220 9.48 30.31 -20.54
C PHE A 220 9.77 31.44 -21.54
N THR A 221 9.44 31.26 -22.82
CA THR A 221 9.64 32.28 -23.86
C THR A 221 8.67 32.08 -25.03
N ASP A 222 8.36 33.16 -25.75
CA ASP A 222 7.62 33.16 -27.00
C ASP A 222 8.50 33.41 -28.24
N GLY A 223 9.82 33.54 -28.07
CA GLY A 223 10.76 34.03 -29.09
C GLY A 223 12.05 33.20 -29.28
N TRP A 224 13.12 33.92 -29.63
CA TRP A 224 14.46 33.44 -29.98
C TRP A 224 15.51 34.42 -29.41
N ASP A 225 16.78 34.03 -29.32
CA ASP A 225 17.85 34.90 -28.81
C ASP A 225 18.15 36.04 -29.81
N GLU A 226 17.82 37.27 -29.43
CA GLU A 226 18.18 38.52 -30.08
C GLU A 226 18.98 39.39 -29.08
N PRO A 227 20.28 39.11 -28.89
CA PRO A 227 21.10 39.78 -27.89
C PRO A 227 21.47 41.21 -28.33
N PRO A 228 21.50 42.19 -27.40
CA PRO A 228 21.86 43.57 -27.72
C PRO A 228 23.32 43.70 -28.21
N ALA A 229 23.60 44.75 -28.97
CA ALA A 229 24.93 45.00 -29.51
C ALA A 229 25.98 45.10 -28.38
N GLY A 230 27.02 44.25 -28.44
CA GLY A 230 28.05 44.16 -27.40
C GLY A 230 27.70 43.27 -26.20
N ALA A 231 26.59 42.51 -26.24
CA ALA A 231 26.17 41.59 -25.18
C ALA A 231 27.31 40.68 -24.66
N PRO A 232 27.60 40.69 -23.34
CA PRO A 232 28.75 39.96 -22.77
C PRO A 232 28.58 38.44 -22.71
N HIS A 233 27.35 37.91 -22.77
CA HIS A 233 27.06 36.48 -22.60
C HIS A 233 26.30 35.92 -23.81
N LYS A 234 26.98 35.15 -24.64
CA LYS A 234 26.37 34.47 -25.80
C LYS A 234 25.77 33.14 -25.36
N VAL A 235 24.56 32.80 -25.84
CA VAL A 235 23.87 31.53 -25.53
C VAL A 235 24.79 30.32 -25.65
N ARG A 236 25.56 30.20 -26.74
CA ARG A 236 26.46 29.07 -26.98
C ARG A 236 27.58 28.90 -25.95
N ASP A 237 28.02 29.99 -25.32
CA ASP A 237 29.12 29.95 -24.35
C ASP A 237 28.60 29.67 -22.93
N VAL A 238 27.44 30.21 -22.57
CA VAL A 238 26.74 29.85 -21.32
C VAL A 238 26.23 28.39 -21.37
N SER A 239 25.80 27.92 -22.55
CA SER A 239 25.41 26.52 -22.75
C SER A 239 26.54 25.54 -22.39
N LYS A 240 27.79 25.86 -22.75
CA LYS A 240 28.97 25.07 -22.34
C LYS A 240 29.16 25.05 -20.82
N GLN A 241 28.86 26.15 -20.13
CA GLN A 241 28.93 26.22 -18.67
C GLN A 241 27.86 25.32 -18.02
N ILE A 242 26.62 25.36 -18.51
CA ILE A 242 25.53 24.48 -18.06
C ILE A 242 25.90 23.00 -18.25
N LEU A 243 26.42 22.63 -19.41
CA LEU A 243 26.86 21.26 -19.70
C LEU A 243 28.06 20.81 -18.84
N LEU A 244 28.91 21.75 -18.41
CA LEU A 244 30.02 21.48 -17.50
C LEU A 244 29.53 21.26 -16.07
N GLU A 245 28.62 22.08 -15.54
CA GLU A 245 28.03 21.89 -14.20
C GLU A 245 27.25 20.57 -14.10
N LYS A 246 26.45 20.24 -15.13
CA LYS A 246 25.79 18.92 -15.25
C LYS A 246 26.78 17.76 -15.13
N ARG A 247 27.92 17.86 -15.84
CA ARG A 247 28.97 16.84 -15.78
C ARG A 247 29.60 16.75 -14.39
N ILE A 248 30.02 17.87 -13.82
CA ILE A 248 30.66 17.93 -12.49
C ILE A 248 29.72 17.34 -11.42
N SER A 249 28.43 17.69 -11.46
CA SER A 249 27.46 17.15 -10.50
C SER A 249 27.25 15.64 -10.71
N LYS A 250 27.08 15.19 -11.97
CA LYS A 250 26.93 13.76 -12.29
C LYS A 250 28.16 12.92 -11.94
N GLU A 251 29.36 13.45 -12.11
CA GLU A 251 30.61 12.81 -11.67
C GLU A 251 30.71 12.74 -10.13
N LYS A 252 30.15 13.74 -9.42
CA LYS A 252 30.15 13.81 -7.95
C LYS A 252 29.14 12.87 -7.27
N VAL A 253 27.92 12.72 -7.81
CA VAL A 253 26.84 11.93 -7.17
C VAL A 253 26.28 10.78 -8.00
N GLY A 254 26.81 10.53 -9.20
CA GLY A 254 26.38 9.45 -10.11
C GLY A 254 25.13 9.74 -10.95
N VAL A 255 24.33 10.75 -10.57
CA VAL A 255 23.07 11.13 -11.24
C VAL A 255 23.07 12.61 -11.63
N ASP A 256 22.28 12.95 -12.67
CA ASP A 256 22.23 14.30 -13.23
C ASP A 256 21.27 15.21 -12.44
N THR A 257 21.77 15.82 -11.36
CA THR A 257 20.97 16.70 -10.50
C THR A 257 20.67 18.08 -11.08
N TRP A 258 21.24 18.44 -12.25
CA TRP A 258 21.04 19.73 -12.89
C TRP A 258 20.17 19.58 -14.14
N GLN A 259 18.87 19.82 -14.01
CA GLN A 259 17.92 19.68 -15.12
C GLN A 259 17.59 21.03 -15.76
N THR A 260 17.55 21.08 -17.09
CA THR A 260 17.18 22.30 -17.82
C THR A 260 16.03 22.04 -18.78
N ARG A 261 15.09 22.98 -18.88
CA ARG A 261 13.90 22.89 -19.75
C ARG A 261 13.63 24.23 -20.42
N VAL A 262 13.20 24.21 -21.67
CA VAL A 262 12.73 25.40 -22.39
C VAL A 262 11.30 25.17 -22.85
N VAL A 263 10.38 25.99 -22.36
CA VAL A 263 8.94 25.94 -22.61
C VAL A 263 8.60 27.00 -23.65
N GLY A 264 8.32 26.55 -24.87
CA GLY A 264 7.85 27.41 -25.96
C GLY A 264 6.37 27.70 -25.79
N LEU A 265 6.04 28.96 -25.46
CA LEU A 265 4.68 29.38 -25.11
C LEU A 265 3.76 29.53 -26.33
N GLN A 266 4.33 29.85 -27.50
CA GLN A 266 3.63 29.88 -28.79
C GLN A 266 4.34 29.02 -29.83
N ARG A 267 3.72 28.85 -31.00
CA ARG A 267 4.28 28.04 -32.10
C ARG A 267 5.50 28.74 -32.73
N LEU A 268 6.66 28.45 -32.20
CA LEU A 268 7.94 28.95 -32.67
C LEU A 268 8.38 28.32 -34.00
N PRO A 269 9.14 29.04 -34.84
CA PRO A 269 9.79 28.46 -36.01
C PRO A 269 10.90 27.48 -35.57
N ASP A 270 11.09 26.39 -36.32
CA ASP A 270 12.14 25.41 -36.04
C ASP A 270 13.55 26.00 -36.13
N SER A 271 13.77 26.92 -37.08
CA SER A 271 15.01 27.69 -37.25
C SER A 271 14.74 29.12 -37.74
N LYS A 272 15.62 30.06 -37.39
CA LYS A 272 15.65 31.43 -37.93
C LYS A 272 17.11 31.86 -38.08
N ALA A 273 17.51 32.24 -39.30
CA ALA A 273 18.89 32.55 -39.62
C ALA A 273 19.46 33.69 -38.77
N GLY A 274 20.67 33.51 -38.23
CA GLY A 274 21.36 34.49 -37.40
C GLY A 274 20.97 34.52 -35.91
N THR A 275 19.85 33.92 -35.53
CA THR A 275 19.36 33.83 -34.14
C THR A 275 19.52 32.41 -33.57
N THR A 276 19.22 32.19 -32.29
CA THR A 276 19.06 30.84 -31.71
C THR A 276 17.60 30.64 -31.29
N THR A 277 16.89 29.65 -31.85
CA THR A 277 15.49 29.37 -31.45
C THR A 277 15.41 28.70 -30.09
N ALA A 278 14.27 28.77 -29.39
CA ALA A 278 14.08 28.09 -28.10
C ALA A 278 14.33 26.56 -28.17
N LYS A 279 14.07 25.94 -29.32
CA LYS A 279 14.31 24.51 -29.60
C LYS A 279 15.79 24.19 -29.82
N GLU A 280 16.49 25.04 -30.57
CA GLU A 280 17.96 24.98 -30.69
C GLU A 280 18.64 25.22 -29.34
N LEU A 281 18.16 26.21 -28.55
CA LEU A 281 18.63 26.51 -27.21
C LEU A 281 18.51 25.30 -26.28
N ALA A 282 17.34 24.67 -26.20
CA ALA A 282 17.12 23.47 -25.38
C ALA A 282 18.16 22.37 -25.70
N THR A 283 18.40 22.16 -27.00
CA THR A 283 19.41 21.21 -27.50
C THR A 283 20.83 21.62 -27.07
N LEU A 284 21.19 22.92 -27.21
CA LEU A 284 22.51 23.45 -26.83
C LEU A 284 22.81 23.34 -25.34
N ILE A 285 21.82 23.56 -24.46
CA ILE A 285 21.96 23.41 -23.00
C ILE A 285 21.83 21.95 -22.54
N GLY A 286 21.54 21.01 -23.44
CA GLY A 286 21.32 19.59 -23.13
C GLY A 286 20.08 19.35 -22.26
N GLY A 287 18.95 19.97 -22.61
CA GLY A 287 17.68 19.83 -21.91
C GLY A 287 16.49 19.65 -22.87
N ASP A 288 15.30 19.41 -22.32
CA ASP A 288 14.11 19.18 -23.14
C ASP A 288 13.48 20.50 -23.62
N PHE A 289 13.07 20.53 -24.88
CA PHE A 289 12.14 21.54 -25.40
C PHE A 289 10.70 21.04 -25.22
N ILE A 290 9.81 21.90 -24.70
CA ILE A 290 8.39 21.60 -24.56
C ILE A 290 7.59 22.68 -25.29
N ASP A 291 7.01 22.33 -26.45
CA ASP A 291 6.01 23.15 -27.12
C ASP A 291 4.66 22.98 -26.42
N VAL A 292 4.13 24.06 -25.85
CA VAL A 292 2.82 24.11 -25.18
C VAL A 292 1.68 23.75 -26.13
N ASN A 293 1.82 24.03 -27.43
CA ASN A 293 0.80 23.77 -28.44
C ASN A 293 0.69 22.27 -28.77
N SER A 294 1.78 21.52 -28.62
CA SER A 294 1.82 20.06 -28.79
C SER A 294 1.17 19.28 -27.64
N GLN A 295 0.85 19.92 -26.51
CA GLN A 295 0.21 19.26 -25.37
C GLN A 295 -1.30 19.12 -25.58
N SER A 296 -1.86 17.96 -25.23
CA SER A 296 -3.26 17.60 -25.45
C SER A 296 -4.19 18.15 -24.36
N GLY A 297 -5.29 18.79 -24.78
CA GLY A 297 -6.41 19.17 -23.92
C GLY A 297 -6.29 20.54 -23.25
N GLY A 298 -7.38 20.98 -22.62
CA GLY A 298 -7.43 22.18 -21.78
C GLY A 298 -7.11 23.52 -22.45
N THR A 299 -7.06 24.54 -21.60
CA THR A 299 -6.60 25.91 -21.86
C THR A 299 -5.07 25.96 -22.04
N VAL A 300 -4.55 27.12 -22.45
CA VAL A 300 -3.09 27.31 -22.55
C VAL A 300 -2.43 27.25 -21.16
N SER A 301 -3.08 27.77 -20.12
CA SER A 301 -2.67 27.61 -18.72
C SER A 301 -2.57 26.14 -18.30
N ASP A 302 -3.54 25.30 -18.65
CA ASP A 302 -3.53 23.86 -18.30
C ASP A 302 -2.35 23.13 -18.98
N ARG A 303 -2.01 23.52 -20.22
CA ARG A 303 -0.89 22.93 -20.97
C ARG A 303 0.47 23.36 -20.44
N ILE A 304 0.62 24.62 -20.02
CA ILE A 304 1.82 25.10 -19.33
C ILE A 304 1.95 24.37 -17.98
N PHE A 305 0.87 24.24 -17.22
CA PHE A 305 0.86 23.47 -15.97
C PHE A 305 1.19 21.99 -16.19
N ALA A 306 0.67 21.35 -17.23
CA ALA A 306 1.00 19.97 -17.58
C ALA A 306 2.48 19.79 -17.98
N ALA A 307 3.06 20.73 -18.73
CA ALA A 307 4.49 20.76 -19.07
C ALA A 307 5.38 20.89 -17.81
N LEU A 308 4.98 21.72 -16.86
CA LEU A 308 5.67 21.91 -15.59
C LEU A 308 5.51 20.70 -14.67
N LYS A 309 4.29 20.14 -14.55
CA LYS A 309 4.04 18.90 -13.83
C LYS A 309 4.88 17.75 -14.37
N LYS A 310 4.97 17.57 -15.70
CA LYS A 310 5.84 16.57 -16.33
C LYS A 310 7.32 16.78 -16.01
N THR A 311 7.76 18.04 -15.85
CA THR A 311 9.11 18.37 -15.40
C THR A 311 9.34 17.91 -13.96
N VAL A 312 8.40 18.18 -13.05
CA VAL A 312 8.45 17.69 -11.66
C VAL A 312 8.36 16.17 -11.59
N GLU A 313 7.50 15.51 -12.36
CA GLU A 313 7.39 14.03 -12.40
C GLU A 313 8.70 13.37 -12.88
N SER A 314 9.59 14.10 -13.58
CA SER A 314 10.94 13.63 -13.93
C SER A 314 11.95 13.62 -12.77
N LEU A 315 11.61 14.16 -11.58
CA LEU A 315 12.38 14.02 -10.33
C LEU A 315 12.42 12.60 -9.79
N LYS A 316 11.45 11.76 -10.16
CA LYS A 316 11.39 10.36 -9.72
C LYS A 316 12.63 9.63 -10.19
N GLY A 317 13.31 8.92 -9.27
CA GLY A 317 14.49 8.12 -9.60
C GLY A 317 14.21 7.10 -10.70
N GLU A 318 15.24 6.60 -11.37
CA GLU A 318 15.09 5.54 -12.37
C GLU A 318 15.55 4.20 -11.78
N ILE A 319 14.63 3.25 -11.67
CA ILE A 319 14.93 1.84 -11.37
C ILE A 319 15.28 1.15 -12.68
N VAL A 320 16.50 0.62 -12.77
CA VAL A 320 16.96 -0.21 -13.90
C VAL A 320 17.15 -1.65 -13.42
N LEU A 321 16.92 -2.63 -14.28
CA LEU A 321 17.25 -4.02 -13.98
C LEU A 321 18.77 -4.16 -13.91
N GLY A 322 19.29 -4.68 -12.81
CA GLY A 322 20.74 -4.74 -12.58
C GLY A 322 21.46 -5.75 -13.48
N SER A 323 22.75 -5.56 -13.69
CA SER A 323 23.57 -6.63 -14.29
C SER A 323 23.69 -7.83 -13.33
N SER A 324 23.61 -9.06 -13.84
CA SER A 324 23.75 -10.28 -13.01
C SER A 324 25.15 -10.45 -12.38
N SER A 325 26.10 -9.60 -12.78
CA SER A 325 27.46 -9.50 -12.26
C SER A 325 27.62 -8.57 -11.05
N SER A 326 26.64 -7.71 -10.71
CA SER A 326 26.78 -6.75 -9.61
C SER A 326 26.42 -7.31 -8.23
N ALA A 327 25.68 -8.42 -8.18
CA ALA A 327 25.42 -9.17 -6.96
C ALA A 327 26.56 -10.16 -6.69
N GLY A 328 27.45 -9.85 -5.74
CA GLY A 328 28.53 -10.73 -5.28
C GLY A 328 28.07 -11.97 -4.49
N ILE A 329 26.88 -12.51 -4.79
CA ILE A 329 26.29 -13.71 -4.20
C ILE A 329 26.36 -14.79 -5.27
N GLY A 330 27.18 -15.82 -5.04
CA GLY A 330 27.46 -16.86 -6.03
C GLY A 330 26.23 -17.69 -6.40
N LEU A 331 25.54 -17.32 -7.48
CA LEU A 331 24.57 -18.18 -8.16
C LEU A 331 25.33 -19.18 -9.03
N SER A 332 25.18 -20.47 -8.74
CA SER A 332 25.85 -21.57 -9.42
C SER A 332 25.09 -21.98 -10.67
N SER A 333 25.80 -22.18 -11.79
CA SER A 333 25.24 -22.33 -13.14
C SER A 333 24.53 -23.68 -13.40
N GLY A 334 23.48 -23.98 -12.64
CA GLY A 334 22.70 -25.21 -12.68
C GLY A 334 21.29 -25.03 -13.27
N ALA A 335 20.75 -26.11 -13.84
CA ALA A 335 19.35 -26.17 -14.24
C ALA A 335 18.45 -26.06 -12.99
N GLY A 336 17.82 -24.89 -12.81
CA GLY A 336 17.08 -24.54 -11.58
C GLY A 336 17.42 -23.16 -11.01
N GLU A 337 18.47 -22.49 -11.51
CA GLU A 337 18.82 -21.12 -11.10
C GLU A 337 17.64 -20.15 -11.15
N LYS A 338 17.43 -19.48 -10.01
CA LYS A 338 16.49 -18.37 -9.83
C LYS A 338 17.21 -17.03 -9.91
N GLY A 339 16.51 -15.97 -10.30
CA GLY A 339 17.04 -14.61 -10.37
C GLY A 339 17.04 -14.03 -11.79
N LEU A 340 17.76 -12.93 -11.99
CA LEU A 340 17.77 -12.18 -13.25
C LEU A 340 18.87 -12.69 -14.19
N LYS A 341 18.50 -13.04 -15.43
CA LYS A 341 19.45 -13.39 -16.50
C LYS A 341 19.04 -12.67 -17.79
N SER A 342 19.98 -11.99 -18.45
CA SER A 342 19.73 -11.28 -19.73
C SER A 342 18.52 -10.33 -19.71
N GLY A 343 18.20 -9.74 -18.55
CA GLY A 343 17.02 -8.87 -18.37
C GLY A 343 15.69 -9.61 -18.12
N ILE A 344 15.70 -10.93 -17.93
CA ILE A 344 14.54 -11.79 -17.68
C ILE A 344 14.59 -12.36 -16.25
N VAL A 345 13.49 -12.29 -15.51
CA VAL A 345 13.37 -12.83 -14.15
C VAL A 345 12.99 -14.31 -14.21
N HIS A 346 13.87 -15.20 -13.78
CA HIS A 346 13.63 -16.64 -13.74
C HIS A 346 13.17 -17.10 -12.36
N PHE A 347 11.93 -17.59 -12.27
CA PHE A 347 11.38 -18.19 -11.05
C PHE A 347 11.75 -19.69 -10.89
N GLY A 348 12.36 -20.31 -11.91
CA GLY A 348 12.62 -21.74 -11.92
C GLY A 348 11.33 -22.56 -11.91
N ASN A 349 11.36 -23.72 -11.25
CA ASN A 349 10.18 -24.55 -11.02
C ASN A 349 9.37 -24.05 -9.82
N VAL A 350 8.04 -24.06 -9.93
CA VAL A 350 7.15 -23.95 -8.75
C VAL A 350 7.13 -25.25 -7.96
N ASP A 351 6.85 -25.13 -6.66
CA ASP A 351 6.65 -26.26 -5.76
C ASP A 351 5.28 -26.94 -5.99
N GLY A 352 4.98 -27.95 -5.17
CA GLY A 352 3.70 -28.66 -5.24
C GLY A 352 2.48 -27.81 -4.88
N ASN A 353 2.67 -26.72 -4.11
CA ASN A 353 1.63 -25.73 -3.82
C ASN A 353 1.45 -24.72 -4.97
N GLY A 354 2.30 -24.78 -6.00
CA GLY A 354 2.33 -23.82 -7.11
C GLY A 354 3.12 -22.55 -6.84
N LEU A 355 3.89 -22.47 -5.74
CA LEU A 355 4.65 -21.29 -5.35
C LEU A 355 6.12 -21.35 -5.80
N SER A 356 6.68 -20.19 -6.15
CA SER A 356 8.13 -20.02 -6.24
C SER A 356 8.56 -18.59 -5.93
N ASP A 357 9.45 -18.44 -4.94
CA ASP A 357 10.10 -17.16 -4.66
C ASP A 357 11.33 -16.94 -5.56
N CYS A 358 11.57 -15.70 -5.95
CA CYS A 358 12.72 -15.25 -6.72
C CYS A 358 13.12 -13.85 -6.27
N THR A 359 14.42 -13.57 -6.25
CA THR A 359 14.95 -12.24 -5.93
C THR A 359 15.80 -11.75 -7.09
N PHE A 360 15.53 -10.55 -7.61
CA PHE A 360 16.28 -9.98 -8.73
C PHE A 360 16.98 -8.67 -8.37
N PRO A 361 18.22 -8.42 -8.86
CA PRO A 361 18.91 -7.16 -8.63
C PRO A 361 18.33 -6.01 -9.46
N VAL A 362 18.34 -4.83 -8.86
CA VAL A 362 17.98 -3.56 -9.49
C VAL A 362 19.00 -2.48 -9.14
N GLU A 363 19.25 -1.58 -10.08
CA GLU A 363 20.12 -0.42 -9.92
C GLU A 363 19.23 0.83 -9.82
N LEU A 364 19.20 1.45 -8.64
CA LEU A 364 18.46 2.70 -8.43
C LEU A 364 19.34 3.92 -8.75
N ARG A 365 19.00 4.59 -9.85
CA ARG A 365 19.56 5.89 -10.26
C ARG A 365 18.72 7.00 -9.64
N SER A 366 19.04 7.33 -8.40
CA SER A 366 18.44 8.43 -7.64
C SER A 366 19.47 9.00 -6.66
N CYS A 367 19.17 10.15 -6.08
CA CYS A 367 19.85 10.63 -4.88
C CYS A 367 19.19 10.15 -3.57
N TYR A 368 17.96 9.63 -3.67
CA TYR A 368 17.08 9.28 -2.55
C TYR A 368 16.60 7.84 -2.68
N SER A 369 16.34 7.17 -1.55
CA SER A 369 15.74 5.84 -1.55
C SER A 369 14.32 5.88 -2.14
N GLU A 370 13.94 4.81 -2.83
CA GLU A 370 12.65 4.69 -3.51
C GLU A 370 11.96 3.39 -3.09
N GLN A 371 10.64 3.41 -2.96
CA GLN A 371 9.83 2.30 -2.49
C GLN A 371 9.19 1.57 -3.67
N VAL A 372 9.26 0.24 -3.71
CA VAL A 372 8.44 -0.61 -4.59
C VAL A 372 7.36 -1.26 -3.71
N GLY A 373 6.11 -0.84 -3.87
CA GLY A 373 4.98 -1.26 -3.02
C GLY A 373 3.96 -2.17 -3.71
N ARG A 374 4.19 -2.53 -4.97
CA ARG A 374 3.43 -3.59 -5.67
C ARG A 374 4.22 -4.15 -6.85
N VAL A 375 4.09 -5.44 -7.08
CA VAL A 375 4.39 -6.12 -8.34
C VAL A 375 3.16 -6.93 -8.73
N GLU A 376 2.85 -6.99 -10.02
CA GLU A 376 1.70 -7.74 -10.56
C GLU A 376 2.00 -8.39 -11.91
N GLU A 377 1.31 -9.49 -12.22
CA GLU A 377 1.25 -10.09 -13.56
C GLU A 377 0.45 -9.18 -14.51
N CYS A 378 0.93 -8.98 -15.74
CA CYS A 378 0.27 -8.07 -16.69
C CYS A 378 0.35 -8.49 -18.18
N SER A 379 0.64 -9.76 -18.48
CA SER A 379 0.86 -10.26 -19.85
C SER A 379 -0.30 -10.02 -20.82
N SER A 380 -1.53 -9.92 -20.29
CA SER A 380 -2.74 -9.58 -21.05
C SER A 380 -2.76 -8.15 -21.58
N SER A 381 -1.90 -7.25 -21.06
CA SER A 381 -1.80 -5.83 -21.43
C SER A 381 -0.64 -5.51 -22.40
N VAL A 382 -0.06 -6.54 -23.04
CA VAL A 382 1.16 -6.41 -23.85
C VAL A 382 0.87 -6.47 -25.35
N ASP A 383 0.47 -5.35 -25.94
CA ASP A 383 0.12 -5.23 -27.37
C ASP A 383 1.30 -5.53 -28.33
N SER A 384 2.54 -5.47 -27.83
CA SER A 384 3.77 -5.52 -28.64
C SER A 384 4.15 -6.93 -29.13
N ALA A 385 3.30 -7.54 -29.95
CA ALA A 385 3.45 -8.89 -30.49
C ALA A 385 4.78 -9.16 -31.26
N ALA A 386 5.55 -8.13 -31.63
CA ALA A 386 6.91 -8.26 -32.15
C ALA A 386 7.94 -8.54 -31.03
N ARG A 387 7.96 -7.69 -29.99
CA ARG A 387 8.86 -7.81 -28.81
C ARG A 387 8.64 -9.12 -28.05
N VAL A 388 7.39 -9.57 -27.97
CA VAL A 388 7.02 -10.88 -27.40
C VAL A 388 7.61 -12.03 -28.22
N ARG A 389 7.56 -11.97 -29.57
CA ARG A 389 8.17 -12.98 -30.46
C ARG A 389 9.69 -13.00 -30.38
N GLU A 390 10.32 -11.85 -30.17
CA GLU A 390 11.78 -11.73 -29.99
C GLU A 390 12.23 -12.34 -28.65
N LEU A 391 11.56 -12.00 -27.55
CA LEU A 391 11.80 -12.61 -26.24
C LEU A 391 11.60 -14.13 -26.25
N MET A 392 10.53 -14.63 -26.89
CA MET A 392 10.28 -16.07 -27.04
C MET A 392 11.38 -16.80 -27.82
N LYS A 393 12.05 -16.13 -28.77
CA LYS A 393 13.23 -16.71 -29.45
C LYS A 393 14.44 -16.75 -28.52
N ALA A 394 14.71 -15.65 -27.80
CA ALA A 394 15.84 -15.55 -26.87
C ALA A 394 15.73 -16.55 -25.70
N THR A 395 14.52 -16.76 -25.17
CA THR A 395 14.29 -17.77 -24.13
C THR A 395 14.34 -19.19 -24.67
N ALA A 396 13.89 -19.46 -25.90
CA ALA A 396 14.01 -20.78 -26.53
C ALA A 396 15.46 -21.19 -26.84
N THR A 397 16.39 -20.25 -26.90
CA THR A 397 17.85 -20.53 -26.94
C THR A 397 18.50 -20.67 -25.55
N SER A 398 17.77 -20.38 -24.47
CA SER A 398 18.19 -20.68 -23.09
C SER A 398 17.68 -22.05 -22.65
N SER A 399 18.10 -22.55 -21.48
CA SER A 399 17.96 -23.96 -21.05
C SER A 399 16.52 -24.48 -20.80
N PHE A 400 15.48 -23.75 -21.23
CA PHE A 400 14.09 -24.18 -21.20
C PHE A 400 13.76 -24.89 -22.52
N GLY A 401 13.67 -26.23 -22.47
CA GLY A 401 13.42 -27.06 -23.64
C GLY A 401 12.20 -26.62 -24.46
N GLY A 402 12.27 -26.79 -25.79
CA GLY A 402 11.31 -26.23 -26.74
C GLY A 402 9.85 -26.53 -26.40
N GLY A 403 9.08 -25.49 -26.09
CA GLY A 403 7.68 -25.60 -25.67
C GLY A 403 7.13 -24.42 -24.86
N MET A 404 7.88 -23.30 -24.75
CA MET A 404 7.46 -22.14 -23.96
C MET A 404 6.17 -21.51 -24.51
N ARG A 405 5.22 -21.22 -23.62
CA ARG A 405 3.93 -20.57 -23.90
C ARG A 405 3.86 -19.20 -23.25
N LEU A 406 2.91 -18.36 -23.64
CA LEU A 406 2.66 -17.07 -22.99
C LEU A 406 1.68 -17.24 -21.83
N VAL A 407 1.87 -16.53 -20.72
CA VAL A 407 0.90 -16.46 -19.61
C VAL A 407 -0.45 -15.92 -20.09
N SER A 408 -0.46 -15.00 -21.07
CA SER A 408 -1.68 -14.52 -21.73
C SER A 408 -2.40 -15.57 -22.63
N SER A 409 -1.87 -16.79 -22.74
CA SER A 409 -2.54 -17.94 -23.36
C SER A 409 -3.15 -18.93 -22.35
N LEU A 410 -3.22 -18.54 -21.08
CA LEU A 410 -3.78 -19.31 -19.97
C LEU A 410 -5.12 -18.71 -19.51
N PRO A 411 -5.93 -19.45 -18.72
CA PRO A 411 -7.09 -18.88 -18.04
C PRO A 411 -6.70 -17.68 -17.16
N THR A 412 -7.61 -16.70 -17.05
CA THR A 412 -7.40 -15.50 -16.21
C THR A 412 -7.06 -15.90 -14.78
N GLY A 413 -5.99 -15.32 -14.24
CA GLY A 413 -5.52 -15.61 -12.88
C GLY A 413 -4.75 -16.93 -12.71
N ALA A 414 -4.51 -17.72 -13.76
CA ALA A 414 -3.75 -18.96 -13.65
C ALA A 414 -2.31 -18.77 -13.13
N VAL A 415 -1.70 -17.63 -13.42
CA VAL A 415 -0.43 -17.21 -12.81
C VAL A 415 -0.62 -15.82 -12.22
N THR A 416 -0.19 -15.63 -10.97
CA THR A 416 -0.12 -14.32 -10.31
C THR A 416 1.29 -14.10 -9.77
N VAL A 417 1.81 -12.88 -9.90
CA VAL A 417 3.07 -12.44 -9.29
C VAL A 417 2.77 -11.38 -8.23
N ALA A 418 3.46 -11.43 -7.10
CA ALA A 418 3.41 -10.44 -6.03
C ALA A 418 4.82 -10.15 -5.49
N LEU A 419 4.95 -9.12 -4.65
CA LEU A 419 6.13 -8.96 -3.79
C LEU A 419 6.04 -9.96 -2.62
N THR A 420 7.18 -10.49 -2.17
CA THR A 420 7.25 -11.36 -0.97
C THR A 420 7.15 -10.57 0.35
N GLN A 421 7.27 -9.24 0.27
CA GLN A 421 7.15 -8.28 1.37
C GLN A 421 6.21 -7.16 0.92
N PRO A 422 5.43 -6.51 1.81
CA PRO A 422 4.46 -5.49 1.39
C PRO A 422 5.13 -4.33 0.64
N ASP A 423 6.30 -3.90 1.12
CA ASP A 423 7.07 -2.78 0.58
C ASP A 423 8.57 -3.09 0.58
N VAL A 424 9.26 -2.66 -0.47
CA VAL A 424 10.71 -2.86 -0.65
C VAL A 424 11.39 -1.51 -0.84
N LEU A 425 12.24 -1.13 0.12
CA LEU A 425 12.99 0.13 0.09
C LEU A 425 14.34 -0.04 -0.61
N LEU A 426 14.51 0.62 -1.76
CA LEU A 426 15.70 0.51 -2.62
C LEU A 426 16.78 1.55 -2.29
N ALA A 427 18.05 1.13 -2.36
CA ALA A 427 19.21 2.00 -2.10
C ALA A 427 19.73 2.70 -3.36
N PRO A 428 19.95 4.03 -3.33
CA PRO A 428 20.59 4.71 -4.45
C PRO A 428 22.10 4.41 -4.50
N ILE A 429 22.63 4.21 -5.70
CA ILE A 429 24.06 3.85 -5.88
C ILE A 429 24.90 5.14 -5.98
N ILE A 430 25.24 5.72 -4.83
CA ILE A 430 26.06 6.94 -4.71
C ILE A 430 27.44 6.59 -4.13
N PRO A 431 28.56 6.88 -4.82
CA PRO A 431 29.90 6.63 -4.31
C PRO A 431 30.15 7.31 -2.95
N GLY A 432 30.64 6.53 -1.97
CA GLY A 432 31.06 7.04 -0.65
C GLY A 432 29.94 7.41 0.33
N ARG A 433 28.66 7.45 -0.09
CA ARG A 433 27.55 7.77 0.84
C ARG A 433 27.19 6.56 1.70
N LYS A 434 27.18 6.74 3.03
CA LYS A 434 26.55 5.80 3.97
C LYS A 434 25.08 6.17 4.13
N TYR A 435 24.20 5.17 4.19
CA TYR A 435 22.77 5.36 4.47
C TYR A 435 22.46 5.00 5.92
N GLU A 436 21.73 5.89 6.59
CA GLU A 436 21.25 5.71 7.96
C GLU A 436 19.74 5.45 7.95
N GLY A 437 19.34 4.31 8.52
CA GLY A 437 17.97 3.79 8.53
C GLY A 437 17.95 2.26 8.42
N ASP A 438 16.77 1.70 8.16
CA ASP A 438 16.65 0.31 7.68
C ASP A 438 17.51 0.11 6.44
N LYS A 439 18.30 -0.96 6.41
CA LYS A 439 19.31 -1.22 5.36
C LYS A 439 18.64 -1.29 3.99
N PRO A 440 18.74 -0.25 3.15
CA PRO A 440 18.02 -0.24 1.88
C PRO A 440 18.70 -1.24 0.94
N THR A 441 17.92 -1.92 0.11
CA THR A 441 18.37 -3.08 -0.68
C THR A 441 18.54 -2.74 -2.16
N ASN A 442 19.34 -3.51 -2.88
CA ASN A 442 19.42 -3.47 -4.35
C ASN A 442 18.70 -4.69 -4.96
N LEU A 443 17.83 -5.34 -4.20
CA LEU A 443 17.21 -6.63 -4.53
C LEU A 443 15.69 -6.53 -4.33
N VAL A 444 14.90 -6.92 -5.35
CA VAL A 444 13.44 -7.01 -5.27
C VAL A 444 13.03 -8.48 -5.09
N PRO A 445 12.52 -8.87 -3.90
CA PRO A 445 11.94 -10.20 -3.68
C PRO A 445 10.51 -10.28 -4.22
N VAL A 446 10.26 -11.25 -5.09
CA VAL A 446 8.96 -11.53 -5.71
C VAL A 446 8.60 -13.01 -5.61
N THR A 447 7.31 -13.28 -5.47
CA THR A 447 6.74 -14.63 -5.42
C THR A 447 5.80 -14.80 -6.61
N VAL A 448 5.94 -15.90 -7.36
CA VAL A 448 4.95 -16.34 -8.34
C VAL A 448 4.10 -17.47 -7.75
N GLN A 449 2.80 -17.43 -8.02
CA GLN A 449 1.84 -18.49 -7.70
C GLN A 449 1.16 -18.96 -8.99
N ALA A 450 1.28 -20.25 -9.29
CA ALA A 450 0.54 -20.95 -10.32
C ALA A 450 -0.67 -21.64 -9.69
N HIS A 451 -1.87 -21.13 -9.96
CA HIS A 451 -3.12 -21.59 -9.35
C HIS A 451 -3.59 -22.94 -9.94
N SER A 452 -4.62 -23.55 -9.37
CA SER A 452 -5.15 -24.88 -9.74
C SER A 452 -5.48 -25.03 -11.24
N ASN A 453 -5.94 -23.96 -11.88
CA ASN A 453 -6.25 -23.86 -13.31
C ASN A 453 -5.02 -23.63 -14.22
N CYS A 454 -3.79 -23.65 -13.67
CA CYS A 454 -2.56 -23.48 -14.43
C CYS A 454 -1.98 -24.83 -14.86
N PRO A 455 -1.91 -25.12 -16.18
CA PRO A 455 -1.42 -26.38 -16.72
C PRO A 455 0.10 -26.55 -16.55
N ALA A 456 0.58 -27.78 -16.68
CA ALA A 456 2.01 -28.06 -16.71
C ALA A 456 2.67 -27.49 -17.99
N GLY A 457 3.90 -26.98 -17.86
CA GLY A 457 4.66 -26.39 -18.98
C GLY A 457 5.65 -25.30 -18.55
N HIS A 458 6.23 -24.61 -19.53
CA HIS A 458 7.08 -23.44 -19.33
C HIS A 458 6.37 -22.19 -19.85
N PHE A 459 6.33 -21.12 -19.04
CA PHE A 459 5.57 -19.91 -19.35
C PHE A 459 6.43 -18.66 -19.30
N LEU A 460 6.37 -17.85 -20.35
CA LEU A 460 6.85 -16.47 -20.40
C LEU A 460 5.69 -15.54 -20.03
N GLY A 461 5.91 -14.69 -19.05
CA GLY A 461 5.01 -13.61 -18.68
C GLY A 461 5.72 -12.26 -18.57
N PHE A 462 4.96 -11.23 -18.20
CA PHE A 462 5.45 -9.88 -17.96
C PHE A 462 4.92 -9.37 -16.63
N LEU A 463 5.80 -8.88 -15.77
CA LEU A 463 5.43 -8.20 -14.53
C LEU A 463 5.49 -6.68 -14.70
N ARG A 464 4.55 -6.00 -14.05
CA ARG A 464 4.53 -4.55 -13.85
C ARG A 464 4.87 -4.26 -12.39
N MET A 465 5.66 -3.21 -12.17
CA MET A 465 6.01 -2.73 -10.83
C MET A 465 5.28 -1.40 -10.56
N SER A 466 4.91 -1.15 -9.30
CA SER A 466 4.46 0.16 -8.83
C SER A 466 5.46 0.69 -7.82
N SER A 467 5.95 1.91 -8.04
CA SER A 467 7.02 2.50 -7.25
C SER A 467 6.89 4.02 -7.15
N THR A 468 7.52 4.59 -6.12
CA THR A 468 7.78 6.04 -6.05
C THR A 468 8.70 6.49 -7.19
N ALA A 469 9.62 5.63 -7.64
CA ALA A 469 10.47 5.80 -8.81
C ALA A 469 9.77 5.53 -10.16
N ARG A 470 10.42 5.96 -11.25
CA ARG A 470 10.19 5.44 -12.60
C ARG A 470 10.74 4.03 -12.71
N VAL A 471 9.96 3.13 -13.28
CA VAL A 471 10.28 1.70 -13.47
C VAL A 471 10.23 1.33 -14.96
N PRO A 472 10.86 0.21 -15.38
CA PRO A 472 10.64 -0.34 -16.71
C PRO A 472 9.16 -0.72 -16.85
N GLN A 473 8.51 -0.28 -17.94
CA GLN A 473 7.05 -0.45 -18.13
C GLN A 473 6.57 -1.90 -18.05
N LEU A 474 7.43 -2.84 -18.46
CA LEU A 474 7.23 -4.29 -18.47
C LEU A 474 8.58 -4.95 -18.22
N VAL A 475 8.63 -5.91 -17.28
CA VAL A 475 9.79 -6.76 -17.02
C VAL A 475 9.41 -8.21 -17.38
N PRO A 476 10.10 -8.89 -18.31
CA PRO A 476 9.77 -10.26 -18.66
C PRO A 476 10.17 -11.24 -17.55
N PHE A 477 9.37 -12.28 -17.33
CA PHE A 477 9.67 -13.36 -16.40
C PHE A 477 9.38 -14.74 -17.00
N VAL A 478 10.10 -15.76 -16.53
CA VAL A 478 9.88 -17.17 -16.92
C VAL A 478 9.64 -18.02 -15.68
N VAL A 479 8.60 -18.84 -15.73
CA VAL A 479 8.23 -19.83 -14.70
C VAL A 479 7.98 -21.20 -15.32
N SER A 480 8.40 -22.25 -14.62
CA SER A 480 8.14 -23.65 -14.98
C SER A 480 7.11 -24.25 -14.03
N VAL A 481 6.04 -24.83 -14.57
CA VAL A 481 5.02 -25.57 -13.82
C VAL A 481 5.21 -27.06 -14.11
N PRO A 482 5.69 -27.86 -13.13
CA PRO A 482 5.82 -29.31 -13.31
C PRO A 482 4.43 -29.97 -13.35
N SER A 483 4.39 -31.25 -13.74
CA SER A 483 3.19 -32.07 -13.54
C SER A 483 2.91 -32.18 -12.05
N ARG A 484 1.67 -31.90 -11.63
CA ARG A 484 1.30 -31.87 -10.20
C ARG A 484 -0.11 -32.41 -9.95
N LEU A 485 -0.33 -32.92 -8.73
CA LEU A 485 -1.67 -33.09 -8.20
C LEU A 485 -2.25 -31.71 -7.87
N VAL A 486 -3.51 -31.52 -8.18
CA VAL A 486 -4.27 -30.29 -7.97
C VAL A 486 -5.49 -30.63 -7.11
N VAL A 487 -5.73 -29.82 -6.08
CA VAL A 487 -6.88 -29.97 -5.17
C VAL A 487 -7.91 -28.91 -5.50
N SER A 488 -9.18 -29.32 -5.62
CA SER A 488 -10.31 -28.44 -5.90
C SER A 488 -11.42 -28.63 -4.85
N PRO A 489 -11.89 -27.57 -4.17
CA PRO A 489 -11.38 -26.20 -4.22
C PRO A 489 -10.04 -26.04 -3.48
N GLU A 490 -9.27 -25.01 -3.82
CA GLU A 490 -7.95 -24.73 -3.22
C GLU A 490 -7.99 -24.41 -1.72
N SER A 491 -9.14 -23.93 -1.22
CA SER A 491 -9.41 -23.81 0.21
C SER A 491 -10.78 -24.41 0.52
N LEU A 492 -10.83 -25.33 1.49
CA LEU A 492 -12.05 -26.04 1.85
C LEU A 492 -12.84 -25.18 2.83
N LYS A 493 -13.99 -24.63 2.41
CA LYS A 493 -14.80 -23.73 3.24
C LYS A 493 -16.13 -24.38 3.60
N VAL A 494 -16.37 -24.56 4.90
CA VAL A 494 -17.57 -25.20 5.43
C VAL A 494 -18.22 -24.30 6.47
N LYS A 495 -19.56 -24.29 6.51
CA LYS A 495 -20.35 -23.56 7.48
C LYS A 495 -21.27 -24.51 8.24
N VAL A 496 -21.28 -24.37 9.57
CA VAL A 496 -21.99 -25.23 10.53
C VAL A 496 -22.82 -24.34 11.44
N LYS A 497 -24.13 -24.58 11.59
CA LYS A 497 -24.92 -24.00 12.69
C LYS A 497 -25.15 -25.07 13.75
N LYS A 498 -24.88 -24.73 15.00
CA LYS A 498 -25.07 -25.64 16.14
C LYS A 498 -26.56 -26.05 16.28
N PRO A 499 -26.85 -27.36 16.40
CA PRO A 499 -28.14 -27.87 16.82
C PRO A 499 -28.34 -27.70 18.33
N GLY A 500 -29.54 -28.03 18.79
CA GLY A 500 -29.97 -27.85 20.17
C GLY A 500 -30.46 -26.43 20.48
N PHE A 501 -31.46 -26.35 21.37
CA PHE A 501 -31.90 -25.09 21.98
C PHE A 501 -31.35 -25.01 23.41
N PHE A 502 -32.02 -25.63 24.39
CA PHE A 502 -31.58 -25.60 25.80
C PHE A 502 -30.30 -26.39 26.11
N TRP A 503 -29.92 -27.35 25.26
CA TRP A 503 -28.79 -28.25 25.48
C TRP A 503 -27.86 -28.20 24.26
N PRO A 504 -26.53 -28.06 24.46
CA PRO A 504 -25.59 -28.07 23.35
C PRO A 504 -25.32 -29.51 22.88
N GLU A 505 -25.45 -29.74 21.58
CA GLU A 505 -25.29 -31.06 20.94
C GLU A 505 -24.05 -31.08 20.03
N PRO A 506 -23.27 -32.19 19.97
CA PRO A 506 -22.14 -32.30 19.06
C PRO A 506 -22.62 -32.44 17.61
N THR A 507 -21.86 -31.88 16.67
CA THR A 507 -22.26 -31.84 15.24
C THR A 507 -21.15 -32.38 14.34
N ALA A 508 -21.43 -33.35 13.49
CA ALA A 508 -20.51 -33.77 12.44
C ALA A 508 -20.83 -33.07 11.12
N VAL A 509 -19.82 -32.50 10.46
CA VAL A 509 -19.95 -31.94 9.10
C VAL A 509 -18.78 -32.38 8.22
N GLU A 510 -19.08 -32.70 6.96
CA GLU A 510 -18.14 -33.24 5.98
C GLU A 510 -17.40 -32.10 5.26
N ILE A 511 -16.06 -32.17 5.20
CA ILE A 511 -15.28 -31.46 4.19
C ILE A 511 -15.02 -32.39 3.00
N ALA A 512 -15.34 -31.93 1.80
CA ALA A 512 -15.11 -32.65 0.54
C ALA A 512 -14.08 -31.92 -0.32
N ALA A 513 -13.17 -32.68 -0.96
CA ALA A 513 -12.11 -32.14 -1.82
C ALA A 513 -11.84 -33.10 -2.98
N ALA A 514 -11.70 -32.58 -4.20
CA ALA A 514 -11.38 -33.37 -5.38
C ALA A 514 -9.90 -33.26 -5.75
N PHE A 515 -9.19 -34.38 -5.79
CA PHE A 515 -7.82 -34.48 -6.32
C PHE A 515 -7.86 -34.79 -7.81
N GLY A 516 -7.19 -33.99 -8.63
CA GLY A 516 -6.97 -34.27 -10.05
C GLY A 516 -5.50 -34.07 -10.44
N GLN A 517 -5.14 -34.37 -11.68
CA GLN A 517 -3.84 -34.03 -12.25
C GLN A 517 -3.93 -32.67 -12.99
N SER A 518 -2.88 -31.86 -12.92
CA SER A 518 -2.79 -30.59 -13.67
C SER A 518 -2.89 -30.82 -15.19
N ASP A 519 -3.70 -30.03 -15.89
CA ASP A 519 -3.85 -30.08 -17.35
C ASP A 519 -2.50 -30.06 -18.08
N GLY A 520 -2.39 -30.79 -19.19
CA GLY A 520 -1.16 -30.89 -19.98
C GLY A 520 -0.05 -31.74 -19.35
N ALA A 521 -0.22 -32.25 -18.13
CA ALA A 521 0.68 -33.26 -17.58
C ALA A 521 0.68 -34.54 -18.43
N LYS A 522 1.81 -35.24 -18.47
CA LYS A 522 1.82 -36.64 -18.93
C LYS A 522 0.98 -37.44 -17.93
N ARG A 523 0.00 -38.23 -18.41
CA ARG A 523 -0.76 -39.16 -17.54
C ARG A 523 0.24 -40.11 -16.88
N GLN A 524 0.37 -40.02 -15.55
CA GLN A 524 1.32 -40.84 -14.79
C GLN A 524 0.65 -42.11 -14.25
N THR A 525 1.48 -43.07 -13.86
CA THR A 525 1.09 -44.27 -13.10
C THR A 525 0.51 -43.91 -11.73
N ALA A 526 -0.17 -44.88 -11.12
CA ALA A 526 -0.89 -44.72 -9.86
C ALA A 526 0.00 -44.17 -8.73
N VAL A 527 -0.47 -43.12 -8.06
CA VAL A 527 0.24 -42.34 -7.03
C VAL A 527 -0.44 -42.55 -5.67
N ASN A 528 0.30 -42.89 -4.62
CA ASN A 528 -0.29 -43.02 -3.28
C ASN A 528 -0.29 -41.67 -2.56
N VAL A 529 -1.46 -41.28 -2.05
CA VAL A 529 -1.71 -40.00 -1.38
C VAL A 529 -2.16 -40.27 0.06
N GLU A 530 -1.54 -39.59 1.01
CA GLU A 530 -1.85 -39.62 2.44
C GLU A 530 -2.15 -38.21 2.94
N VAL A 531 -3.39 -37.96 3.35
CA VAL A 531 -3.87 -36.66 3.86
C VAL A 531 -4.01 -36.75 5.37
N THR A 532 -3.15 -36.03 6.11
CA THR A 532 -3.14 -35.98 7.58
C THR A 532 -3.73 -34.65 8.08
N PRO A 533 -4.76 -34.66 8.95
CA PRO A 533 -5.35 -33.43 9.47
C PRO A 533 -4.50 -32.79 10.58
N GLU A 534 -4.42 -31.45 10.57
CA GLU A 534 -3.88 -30.63 11.66
C GLU A 534 -5.03 -29.93 12.42
N SER A 535 -4.78 -29.44 13.64
CA SER A 535 -5.81 -28.75 14.43
C SER A 535 -6.15 -27.38 13.84
N ALA A 536 -7.43 -27.01 13.88
CA ALA A 536 -7.89 -25.70 13.44
C ALA A 536 -7.95 -24.73 14.63
N GLN A 537 -7.40 -23.53 14.48
CA GLN A 537 -7.39 -22.48 15.51
C GLN A 537 -8.43 -21.39 15.21
N MET A 538 -9.00 -20.78 16.24
CA MET A 538 -9.95 -19.67 16.07
C MET A 538 -9.24 -18.41 15.53
N LYS A 539 -9.74 -17.89 14.41
CA LYS A 539 -9.23 -16.68 13.74
C LYS A 539 -9.69 -15.45 14.53
N THR A 540 -8.75 -14.67 15.04
CA THR A 540 -9.03 -13.39 15.71
C THR A 540 -9.40 -12.30 14.69
N GLU A 541 -10.42 -11.51 14.99
CA GLU A 541 -10.82 -10.40 14.11
C GLU A 541 -9.84 -9.23 14.24
N PRO A 542 -9.29 -8.70 13.12
CA PRO A 542 -8.41 -7.54 13.16
C PRO A 542 -9.16 -6.30 13.64
N GLY A 543 -8.58 -5.58 14.61
CA GLY A 543 -9.13 -4.33 15.14
C GLY A 543 -10.04 -4.48 16.38
N LYS A 544 -10.36 -5.70 16.84
CA LYS A 544 -11.01 -5.93 18.14
C LYS A 544 -10.03 -6.57 19.13
N PRO A 545 -10.02 -6.17 20.42
CA PRO A 545 -9.24 -6.87 21.43
C PRO A 545 -9.86 -8.26 21.67
N ALA A 546 -9.22 -9.31 21.14
CA ALA A 546 -9.61 -10.68 21.40
C ALA A 546 -9.41 -10.99 22.90
N ALA A 547 -10.52 -11.08 23.64
CA ALA A 547 -10.49 -11.43 25.06
C ALA A 547 -9.76 -12.77 25.26
N ALA A 548 -8.99 -12.89 26.35
CA ALA A 548 -8.03 -13.98 26.53
C ALA A 548 -8.63 -15.40 26.41
N GLU A 549 -9.93 -15.55 26.70
CA GLU A 549 -10.66 -16.80 26.55
C GLU A 549 -10.87 -17.29 25.10
N TYR A 550 -10.56 -16.49 24.09
CA TYR A 550 -10.72 -16.87 22.67
C TYR A 550 -9.38 -17.21 21.98
N GLN A 551 -8.25 -16.82 22.57
CA GLN A 551 -6.91 -17.01 21.97
C GLN A 551 -6.43 -18.47 22.01
N ASN A 552 -7.06 -19.32 22.84
CA ASN A 552 -6.72 -20.73 23.00
C ASN A 552 -7.78 -21.68 22.41
N GLU A 553 -8.81 -21.15 21.74
CA GLU A 553 -9.90 -21.94 21.15
C GLU A 553 -9.42 -22.67 19.89
N ARG A 554 -9.52 -24.00 19.90
CA ARG A 554 -9.13 -24.87 18.78
C ARG A 554 -10.04 -26.07 18.63
N ILE A 555 -10.14 -26.57 17.40
CA ILE A 555 -10.68 -27.91 17.09
C ILE A 555 -9.49 -28.87 17.07
N ASP A 556 -9.42 -29.77 18.05
CA ASP A 556 -8.36 -30.79 18.15
C ASP A 556 -8.32 -31.75 16.95
N VAL A 557 -7.13 -32.27 16.63
CA VAL A 557 -6.92 -33.25 15.55
C VAL A 557 -7.83 -34.48 15.69
N ALA A 558 -8.07 -34.96 16.92
CA ALA A 558 -8.97 -36.09 17.19
C ALA A 558 -10.43 -35.85 16.75
N ASN A 559 -10.86 -34.59 16.60
CA ASN A 559 -12.18 -34.22 16.10
C ASN A 559 -12.25 -34.17 14.57
N ILE A 560 -11.12 -34.31 13.86
CA ILE A 560 -11.03 -34.25 12.40
C ILE A 560 -10.65 -35.64 11.90
N ASN A 561 -11.61 -36.36 11.31
CA ASN A 561 -11.47 -37.73 10.83
C ASN A 561 -10.92 -38.70 11.90
N GLU A 562 -11.33 -38.54 13.17
CA GLU A 562 -10.82 -39.27 14.33
C GLU A 562 -9.30 -39.14 14.55
N GLY A 563 -8.68 -38.11 13.98
CA GLY A 563 -7.22 -37.93 13.90
C GLY A 563 -6.50 -38.91 12.96
N LYS A 564 -7.24 -39.72 12.20
CA LYS A 564 -6.70 -40.74 11.30
C LYS A 564 -6.34 -40.12 9.94
N PRO A 565 -5.17 -40.41 9.37
CA PRO A 565 -4.84 -39.98 8.02
C PRO A 565 -5.69 -40.74 6.99
N LEU A 566 -6.22 -40.03 6.01
CA LEU A 566 -6.90 -40.65 4.87
C LEU A 566 -5.84 -41.10 3.85
N LYS A 567 -5.87 -42.36 3.45
CA LYS A 567 -4.94 -42.93 2.45
C LYS A 567 -5.71 -43.45 1.24
N PHE A 568 -5.30 -43.06 0.05
CA PHE A 568 -5.87 -43.52 -1.21
C PHE A 568 -4.82 -43.54 -2.31
N THR A 569 -5.10 -44.31 -3.37
CA THR A 569 -4.27 -44.31 -4.58
C THR A 569 -5.01 -43.56 -5.68
N TYR A 570 -4.43 -42.46 -6.16
CA TYR A 570 -4.91 -41.69 -7.29
C TYR A 570 -4.35 -42.23 -8.60
N ASP A 571 -5.20 -42.37 -9.61
CA ASP A 571 -4.82 -42.93 -10.92
C ASP A 571 -5.52 -42.15 -12.05
N ALA A 572 -4.75 -41.26 -12.69
CA ALA A 572 -5.20 -40.42 -13.81
C ALA A 572 -5.58 -41.19 -15.08
N SER A 573 -5.35 -42.52 -15.13
CA SER A 573 -5.88 -43.38 -16.20
C SER A 573 -7.31 -43.87 -15.92
N LYS A 574 -7.75 -43.85 -14.66
CA LYS A 574 -9.05 -44.39 -14.21
C LYS A 574 -10.08 -43.30 -13.89
N ALA A 575 -9.66 -42.16 -13.38
CA ALA A 575 -10.52 -41.02 -13.09
C ALA A 575 -9.79 -39.69 -13.34
N GLU A 576 -10.49 -38.71 -13.94
CA GLU A 576 -9.97 -37.34 -14.07
C GLU A 576 -9.77 -36.70 -12.70
N LYS A 577 -10.75 -36.89 -11.80
CA LYS A 577 -10.77 -36.39 -10.43
C LYS A 577 -11.25 -37.49 -9.48
N GLN A 578 -10.67 -37.52 -8.29
CA GLN A 578 -11.06 -38.40 -7.20
C GLN A 578 -11.49 -37.57 -6.00
N GLU A 579 -12.75 -37.69 -5.61
CA GLU A 579 -13.28 -37.03 -4.42
C GLU A 579 -12.81 -37.75 -3.15
N ILE A 580 -12.36 -36.97 -2.17
CA ILE A 580 -12.20 -37.38 -0.78
C ILE A 580 -13.21 -36.65 0.11
N LYS A 581 -13.53 -37.29 1.23
CA LYS A 581 -14.48 -36.82 2.23
C LYS A 581 -13.87 -37.05 3.60
N MET A 582 -13.85 -36.05 4.48
CA MET A 582 -13.37 -36.16 5.85
C MET A 582 -14.37 -35.49 6.81
N ASN A 583 -14.71 -36.16 7.90
CA ASN A 583 -15.70 -35.66 8.87
C ASN A 583 -15.04 -34.81 9.96
N ILE A 584 -15.59 -33.62 10.21
CA ILE A 584 -15.21 -32.74 11.32
C ILE A 584 -16.32 -32.78 12.37
N SER A 585 -16.02 -33.32 13.54
CA SER A 585 -16.91 -33.40 14.70
C SER A 585 -16.75 -32.18 15.60
N ILE A 586 -17.60 -31.16 15.43
CA ILE A 586 -17.64 -29.98 16.29
C ILE A 586 -18.14 -30.39 17.69
N PRO A 587 -17.33 -30.23 18.75
CA PRO A 587 -17.75 -30.55 20.11
C PRO A 587 -18.88 -29.61 20.57
N ALA A 588 -19.83 -30.15 21.34
CA ALA A 588 -20.95 -29.39 21.90
C ALA A 588 -20.54 -28.07 22.61
N LYS A 589 -19.37 -28.05 23.26
CA LYS A 589 -18.84 -26.89 24.00
C LYS A 589 -17.96 -25.94 23.17
N GLN A 590 -17.72 -26.21 21.88
CA GLN A 590 -16.90 -25.36 21.03
C GLN A 590 -17.52 -23.95 20.92
N LYS A 591 -16.73 -22.88 21.04
CA LYS A 591 -17.28 -21.52 20.89
C LYS A 591 -17.70 -21.24 19.42
N PRO A 592 -18.68 -20.36 19.18
CA PRO A 592 -18.96 -19.85 17.84
C PRO A 592 -17.77 -19.03 17.32
N GLY A 593 -17.49 -19.12 16.02
CA GLY A 593 -16.32 -18.46 15.44
C GLY A 593 -15.90 -19.01 14.08
N MET A 594 -14.90 -18.37 13.48
CA MET A 594 -14.22 -18.85 12.28
C MET A 594 -12.96 -19.62 12.70
N TYR A 595 -12.88 -20.90 12.39
CA TYR A 595 -11.72 -21.76 12.68
C TYR A 595 -10.93 -22.03 11.41
N THR A 596 -9.62 -21.75 11.42
CA THR A 596 -8.71 -21.96 10.29
C THR A 596 -7.75 -23.10 10.60
N GLY A 597 -7.68 -24.11 9.73
CA GLY A 597 -6.81 -25.28 9.86
C GLY A 597 -6.13 -25.66 8.56
N LYS A 598 -5.36 -26.75 8.60
CA LYS A 598 -4.61 -27.29 7.48
C LYS A 598 -4.70 -28.82 7.42
N LEU A 599 -4.65 -29.37 6.22
CA LEU A 599 -4.41 -30.79 5.97
C LEU A 599 -3.03 -30.92 5.33
N THR A 600 -2.09 -31.57 6.01
CA THR A 600 -0.77 -31.86 5.43
C THR A 600 -0.89 -33.09 4.54
N VAL A 601 -0.46 -32.97 3.28
CA VAL A 601 -0.51 -34.06 2.29
C VAL A 601 0.90 -34.62 2.08
N LYS A 602 0.98 -35.95 2.03
CA LYS A 602 2.19 -36.70 1.66
C LYS A 602 1.88 -37.56 0.44
N VAL A 603 2.87 -37.72 -0.42
CA VAL A 603 2.76 -38.51 -1.66
C VAL A 603 3.93 -39.48 -1.75
N SER A 604 3.67 -40.69 -2.23
CA SER A 604 4.67 -41.73 -2.44
C SER A 604 4.41 -42.59 -3.69
N GLY A 605 5.47 -42.88 -4.42
CA GLY A 605 5.48 -43.61 -5.69
C GLY A 605 6.65 -43.16 -6.57
N ASP A 606 6.92 -43.90 -7.65
CA ASP A 606 8.05 -43.65 -8.58
C ASP A 606 7.78 -42.48 -9.56
N SER A 607 7.05 -41.46 -9.11
CA SER A 607 6.38 -40.46 -9.96
C SER A 607 6.98 -39.06 -9.78
N GLU A 608 7.37 -38.39 -10.86
CA GLU A 608 7.83 -36.99 -10.86
C GLU A 608 6.71 -35.96 -10.51
N THR A 609 5.49 -36.42 -10.24
CA THR A 609 4.36 -35.55 -9.89
C THR A 609 4.56 -34.91 -8.52
N MET A 610 4.62 -33.58 -8.48
CA MET A 610 4.58 -32.82 -7.22
C MET A 610 3.15 -32.74 -6.67
N ALA A 611 2.98 -32.50 -5.37
CA ALA A 611 1.67 -32.35 -4.75
C ALA A 611 1.69 -31.22 -3.70
N PRO A 612 0.57 -30.49 -3.49
CA PRO A 612 0.50 -29.44 -2.47
C PRO A 612 0.82 -30.05 -1.11
N SER A 613 1.78 -29.47 -0.39
CA SER A 613 2.16 -29.99 0.93
C SER A 613 1.10 -29.69 1.98
N GLN A 614 0.27 -28.65 1.78
CA GLN A 614 -0.79 -28.24 2.70
C GLN A 614 -2.05 -27.79 1.94
N ILE A 615 -3.22 -28.30 2.35
CA ILE A 615 -4.54 -27.82 1.93
C ILE A 615 -5.13 -26.99 3.07
N PRO A 616 -5.38 -25.67 2.90
CA PRO A 616 -6.03 -24.85 3.92
C PRO A 616 -7.53 -25.14 4.00
N PHE A 617 -8.10 -25.09 5.21
CA PHE A 617 -9.54 -25.16 5.42
C PHE A 617 -10.06 -24.12 6.43
N GLU A 618 -11.28 -23.64 6.21
CA GLU A 618 -12.00 -22.70 7.08
C GLU A 618 -13.35 -23.31 7.50
N VAL A 619 -13.62 -23.38 8.80
CA VAL A 619 -14.89 -23.83 9.37
C VAL A 619 -15.55 -22.68 10.11
N ALA A 620 -16.68 -22.20 9.60
CA ALA A 620 -17.52 -21.21 10.27
C ALA A 620 -18.52 -21.92 11.20
N VAL A 621 -18.38 -21.75 12.51
CA VAL A 621 -19.31 -22.26 13.53
C VAL A 621 -20.25 -21.12 13.94
N ASP A 622 -21.46 -21.11 13.43
CA ASP A 622 -22.54 -20.21 13.85
C ASP A 622 -23.04 -20.59 15.26
N PRO A 623 -23.48 -19.60 16.06
CA PRO A 623 -24.07 -19.84 17.39
C PRO A 623 -25.36 -20.67 17.31
N SER A 624 -25.68 -21.36 18.42
CA SER A 624 -27.00 -21.98 18.55
C SER A 624 -28.09 -20.92 18.77
N PRO A 625 -29.38 -21.21 18.48
CA PRO A 625 -30.48 -20.28 18.77
C PRO A 625 -30.60 -19.86 20.24
N TRP A 626 -30.06 -20.65 21.17
CA TRP A 626 -29.95 -20.27 22.58
C TRP A 626 -28.73 -19.41 22.86
N GLU A 627 -27.57 -19.64 22.22
CA GLU A 627 -26.41 -18.74 22.36
C GLU A 627 -26.69 -17.33 21.81
N GLU A 628 -27.55 -17.22 20.79
CA GLU A 628 -28.08 -15.95 20.27
C GLU A 628 -28.98 -15.21 21.30
N VAL A 629 -29.73 -15.95 22.13
CA VAL A 629 -30.82 -15.42 22.99
C VAL A 629 -30.44 -15.33 24.48
N ALA A 630 -29.55 -16.18 24.96
CA ALA A 630 -29.13 -16.28 26.36
C ALA A 630 -28.62 -14.96 26.98
N PRO A 631 -27.87 -14.09 26.27
CA PRO A 631 -27.46 -12.79 26.81
C PRO A 631 -28.61 -11.89 27.24
N VAL A 632 -29.82 -12.08 26.67
CA VAL A 632 -31.04 -11.35 27.02
C VAL A 632 -31.94 -12.17 27.95
N ALA A 633 -32.09 -13.47 27.67
CA ALA A 633 -32.98 -14.35 28.43
C ALA A 633 -32.48 -14.66 29.85
N VAL A 634 -31.18 -14.84 30.07
CA VAL A 634 -30.64 -15.16 31.40
C VAL A 634 -30.86 -14.02 32.40
N PRO A 635 -30.56 -12.73 32.09
CA PRO A 635 -30.94 -11.61 32.95
C PRO A 635 -32.44 -11.54 33.25
N LEU A 636 -33.31 -11.74 32.25
CA LEU A 636 -34.76 -11.74 32.44
C LEU A 636 -35.22 -12.84 33.40
N ILE A 637 -34.71 -14.07 33.22
CA ILE A 637 -35.00 -15.21 34.12
C ILE A 637 -34.54 -14.92 35.54
N ILE A 638 -33.35 -14.34 35.73
CA ILE A 638 -32.84 -13.95 37.06
C ILE A 638 -33.75 -12.90 37.71
N VAL A 639 -34.18 -11.87 36.97
CA VAL A 639 -35.12 -10.85 37.46
C VAL A 639 -36.46 -11.48 37.85
N CYS A 640 -37.03 -12.36 37.03
CA CYS A 640 -38.26 -13.09 37.34
C CYS A 640 -38.13 -13.94 38.60
N ILE A 641 -37.02 -14.68 38.77
CA ILE A 641 -36.76 -15.49 39.97
C ILE A 641 -36.68 -14.61 41.22
N ILE A 642 -35.99 -13.46 41.15
CA ILE A 642 -35.88 -12.51 42.27
C ILE A 642 -37.26 -11.93 42.62
N VAL A 643 -38.05 -11.50 41.64
CA VAL A 643 -39.39 -10.93 41.86
C VAL A 643 -40.34 -11.98 42.45
N CYS A 644 -40.37 -13.20 41.91
CA CYS A 644 -41.19 -14.29 42.44
C CYS A 644 -40.74 -14.69 43.86
N GLY A 645 -39.44 -14.82 44.11
CA GLY A 645 -38.89 -15.14 45.44
C GLY A 645 -39.22 -14.06 46.48
N PHE A 646 -39.14 -12.78 46.12
CA PHE A 646 -39.51 -11.67 46.99
C PHE A 646 -41.03 -11.63 47.24
N GLY A 647 -41.85 -11.91 46.22
CA GLY A 647 -43.30 -12.07 46.36
C GLY A 647 -43.70 -13.19 47.33
N ILE A 648 -43.09 -14.37 47.19
CA ILE A 648 -43.29 -15.51 48.09
C ILE A 648 -42.83 -15.17 49.51
N PHE A 649 -41.66 -14.52 49.67
CA PHE A 649 -41.16 -14.08 50.97
C PHE A 649 -42.11 -13.09 51.66
N LEU A 650 -42.64 -12.10 50.93
CA LEU A 650 -43.64 -11.16 51.45
C LEU A 650 -44.94 -11.88 51.85
N TRP A 651 -45.44 -12.80 51.01
CA TRP A 651 -46.65 -13.57 51.28
C TRP A 651 -46.51 -14.40 52.56
N LEU A 652 -45.46 -15.21 52.69
CA LEU A 652 -45.13 -15.97 53.90
C LEU A 652 -44.95 -15.07 55.12
N SER A 653 -44.33 -13.89 54.95
CA SER A 653 -44.15 -12.90 56.02
C SER A 653 -45.47 -12.24 56.48
N THR A 654 -46.50 -12.20 55.63
CA THR A 654 -47.86 -11.75 56.02
C THR A 654 -48.70 -12.85 56.66
N LEU A 655 -48.53 -14.11 56.23
CA LEU A 655 -49.18 -15.27 56.86
C LEU A 655 -48.70 -15.47 58.30
N LYS A 656 -47.37 -15.43 58.53
CA LYS A 656 -46.72 -15.57 59.85
C LYS A 656 -46.89 -14.34 60.79
N ARG A 657 -47.91 -13.52 60.52
CA ARG A 657 -48.36 -12.37 61.32
C ARG A 657 -49.90 -12.31 61.44
N ARG A 658 -50.61 -13.37 61.02
CA ARG A 658 -52.08 -13.52 61.10
C ARG A 658 -52.51 -14.77 61.86
N GLY A 659 -51.62 -15.77 61.97
CA GLY A 659 -51.48 -16.59 63.19
C GLY A 659 -50.34 -16.05 64.04
#